data_AF-E3LK51-F1
#
_entry.id   AF-E3LK51-F1
#
_cell.length_a   1.000
_cell.length_b   1.000
_cell.length_c   1.000
_cell.angle_alpha   90.00
_cell.angle_beta   90.00
_cell.angle_gamma   90.00
#
_symmetry.space_group_name_H-M   'P 1'
#
loop_
_entity.id
_entity.type
_entity.pdbx_description
1 polymer ?
#
loop_
_entity_poly.entity_id
_entity_poly.type
_entity_poly.pdbx_seq_one_letter_code
_entity_poly.pdbx_strand_id
1 'polypeptide(L)'
;MKTVSDCFRGPKFNGVKASLNVMNSILSISPAAAVISTSYKNELKKVKDGLAAIYKTASTSYSTKPSDETTKLLLAFNNSKTLAENIGKSTGMLENLEAAYQNRKNLLDWSPEIMPEEILRICENEGLSEWKNPRRLVNEMIADYERLNKVAKSIRNDGLIEMTKIFEEAAGIRGLPGSEGQKSRISSKIVENIRASKTYKNQKHTIIKNISELFIKIEALDLDFAKNQGRLKNAKVTVTSLMNYFDEIFGNSKQKTVTIEKQVNLSWIVILGLSIGIFFSILIGLIAIYGLTKSGRAKYRNIYMYYFGKPEDFEKRWRYSNFMDTINGKNALLDAVREENKPNLLKALKNGAYIDAYNKFGNTALHVATKLGHPEFVELLIKYGADRSLLNYKNLRPMQLIPYDKNDLPEHKAKCDQIKKIYKKYENKAFRCSFPQVFPSSSFHIYMDDSTDVKLCNSFIDKFPGITTDEITSNITHCVVKVDSNGVFETDRLDLLQKVFHGEIIVKEQWMTDCLNDEKLIEQDYKYLVEEIKFNGVVYKSVLQWTEAMAKGTMPYLVGACVVFVFKAGYPNLAILTEIIKAHGGYVLSQFPQKEHFNVNSHPYLHSHLGPLFVLHDGSTDLTVYKNDADRMYTVFDEQEFVEFMLKRDIHRDNTEKPIAVMIGDE
;
A
#
# COMPACT_ATOMS: atom_id res chain seq x y z
N MET A 1 46.69 -13.83 38.75
CA MET A 1 46.70 -12.51 39.43
C MET A 1 46.13 -11.38 38.57
N LYS A 2 46.48 -11.26 37.28
CA LYS A 2 45.97 -10.20 36.39
C LYS A 2 44.43 -10.17 36.28
N THR A 3 43.81 -11.33 36.10
CA THR A 3 42.34 -11.49 36.04
C THR A 3 41.62 -11.14 37.36
N VAL A 4 42.23 -11.47 38.51
CA VAL A 4 41.73 -11.09 39.83
C VAL A 4 41.79 -9.56 40.01
N SER A 5 42.83 -8.92 39.47
CA SER A 5 43.00 -7.46 39.46
C SER A 5 41.95 -6.74 38.61
N ASP A 6 41.37 -7.39 37.60
CA ASP A 6 40.38 -6.79 36.70
C ASP A 6 38.96 -6.82 37.30
N CYS A 7 38.64 -7.84 38.10
CA CYS A 7 37.38 -7.92 38.86
C CYS A 7 37.19 -6.77 39.89
N PHE A 8 38.30 -6.27 40.46
CA PHE A 8 38.30 -5.17 41.42
C PHE A 8 37.97 -3.80 40.82
N ARG A 9 37.77 -3.69 39.50
CA ARG A 9 37.54 -2.42 38.78
C ARG A 9 36.08 -2.17 38.37
N GLY A 10 35.16 -3.09 38.64
CA GLY A 10 33.73 -2.89 38.38
C GLY A 10 33.08 -1.86 39.33
N PRO A 11 31.97 -1.20 38.93
CA PRO A 11 31.35 -0.11 39.71
C PRO A 11 30.87 -0.52 41.12
N LYS A 12 30.72 -1.82 41.40
CA LYS A 12 30.40 -2.36 42.73
C LYS A 12 31.60 -2.47 43.69
N PHE A 13 32.82 -2.23 43.23
CA PHE A 13 34.07 -2.28 44.01
C PHE A 13 34.73 -0.89 44.21
N ASN A 14 33.92 0.17 44.27
CA ASN A 14 34.38 1.55 44.53
C ASN A 14 35.24 1.73 45.80
N GLY A 15 35.23 0.77 46.73
CA GLY A 15 36.10 0.75 47.90
C GLY A 15 37.60 0.75 47.57
N VAL A 16 38.00 0.21 46.41
CA VAL A 16 39.42 0.15 46.00
C VAL A 16 39.99 1.53 45.71
N LYS A 17 39.18 2.48 45.21
CA LYS A 17 39.60 3.87 45.00
C LYS A 17 39.81 4.61 46.34
N ALA A 18 38.99 4.29 47.35
CA ALA A 18 39.19 4.78 48.71
C ALA A 18 40.45 4.17 49.36
N SER A 19 40.69 2.87 49.18
CA SER A 19 41.92 2.21 49.67
C SER A 19 43.18 2.73 48.98
N LEU A 20 43.14 3.03 47.68
CA LEU A 20 44.24 3.66 46.94
C LEU A 20 44.53 5.09 47.42
N ASN A 21 43.50 5.87 47.75
CA ASN A 21 43.67 7.19 48.35
C ASN A 21 44.27 7.10 49.76
N VAL A 22 43.84 6.15 50.58
CA VAL A 22 44.43 5.89 51.90
C VAL A 22 45.91 5.48 51.78
N MET A 23 46.26 4.62 50.82
CA MET A 23 47.66 4.26 50.55
C MET A 23 48.50 5.46 50.11
N ASN A 24 47.99 6.32 49.23
CA ASN A 24 48.68 7.55 48.82
C ASN A 24 48.87 8.52 50.00
N SER A 25 47.88 8.64 50.88
CA SER A 25 48.01 9.43 52.11
C SER A 25 49.10 8.88 53.04
N ILE A 26 49.17 7.55 53.22
CA ILE A 26 50.22 6.89 54.03
C ILE A 26 51.62 7.06 53.40
N LEU A 27 51.73 7.00 52.08
CA LEU A 27 52.98 7.24 51.36
C LEU A 27 53.50 8.69 51.54
N SER A 28 52.59 9.66 51.69
CA SER A 28 52.90 11.08 51.85
C SER A 28 53.37 11.52 53.25
N ILE A 29 53.26 10.65 54.27
CA ILE A 29 53.69 10.97 55.64
C ILE A 29 55.23 11.13 55.69
N SER A 30 55.71 12.33 56.02
CA SER A 30 57.15 12.60 56.17
C SER A 30 57.69 12.10 57.52
N PRO A 31 58.82 11.36 57.57
CA PRO A 31 59.37 10.86 58.83
C PRO A 31 60.00 11.95 59.72
N ALA A 32 60.04 13.20 59.26
CA ALA A 32 60.77 14.27 59.92
C ALA A 32 60.04 14.87 61.15
N ALA A 33 58.74 14.61 61.33
CA ALA A 33 57.92 15.30 62.33
C ALA A 33 57.57 14.48 63.59
N ALA A 34 58.10 13.26 63.76
CA ALA A 34 57.83 12.45 64.95
C ALA A 34 59.09 11.74 65.47
N VAL A 35 59.31 11.80 66.78
CA VAL A 35 60.38 11.07 67.48
C VAL A 35 59.99 9.58 67.53
N ILE A 36 60.47 8.80 66.57
CA ILE A 36 60.21 7.35 66.51
C ILE A 36 61.52 6.60 66.22
N SER A 37 61.65 5.41 66.85
CA SER A 37 62.88 4.59 66.84
C SER A 37 63.30 4.16 65.43
N THR A 38 64.62 3.94 65.26
CA THR A 38 65.23 3.54 63.97
C THR A 38 64.65 2.22 63.42
N SER A 39 64.24 1.30 64.31
CA SER A 39 63.57 0.05 63.94
C SER A 39 62.21 0.31 63.27
N TYR A 40 61.42 1.23 63.83
CA TYR A 40 60.12 1.61 63.28
C TYR A 40 60.26 2.33 61.94
N LYS A 41 61.29 3.18 61.77
CA LYS A 41 61.59 3.82 60.48
C LYS A 41 61.94 2.81 59.38
N ASN A 42 62.66 1.74 59.72
CA ASN A 42 62.99 0.68 58.77
C ASN A 42 61.78 -0.17 58.40
N GLU A 43 60.91 -0.54 59.34
CA GLU A 43 59.66 -1.24 59.03
C GLU A 43 58.68 -0.37 58.24
N LEU A 44 58.55 0.91 58.58
CA LEU A 44 57.75 1.85 57.82
C LEU A 44 58.27 2.01 56.38
N LYS A 45 59.59 2.00 56.19
CA LYS A 45 60.22 2.02 54.87
C LYS A 45 59.91 0.75 54.08
N LYS A 46 60.01 -0.44 54.68
CA LYS A 46 59.61 -1.71 54.02
C LYS A 46 58.14 -1.72 53.62
N VAL A 47 57.26 -1.21 54.48
CA VAL A 47 55.83 -1.09 54.20
C VAL A 47 55.59 -0.09 53.06
N LYS A 48 56.29 1.05 53.04
CA LYS A 48 56.23 2.02 51.94
C LYS A 48 56.75 1.45 50.62
N ASP A 49 57.86 0.73 50.64
CA ASP A 49 58.45 0.11 49.45
C ASP A 49 57.56 -1.02 48.90
N GLY A 50 56.98 -1.84 49.79
CA GLY A 50 55.99 -2.86 49.44
C GLY A 50 54.71 -2.25 48.86
N LEU A 51 54.19 -1.19 49.48
CA LEU A 51 53.03 -0.45 48.98
C LEU A 51 53.32 0.26 47.65
N ALA A 52 54.52 0.83 47.47
CA ALA A 52 54.93 1.43 46.22
C ALA A 52 55.07 0.39 45.09
N ALA A 53 55.55 -0.82 45.39
CA ALA A 53 55.60 -1.93 44.45
C ALA A 53 54.19 -2.41 44.06
N ILE A 54 53.27 -2.53 45.03
CA ILE A 54 51.86 -2.86 44.78
C ILE A 54 51.19 -1.76 43.95
N TYR A 55 51.38 -0.49 44.32
CA TYR A 55 50.83 0.66 43.59
C TYR A 55 51.35 0.72 42.17
N LYS A 56 52.67 0.54 41.97
CA LYS A 56 53.29 0.47 40.63
C LYS A 56 52.71 -0.70 39.82
N THR A 57 52.60 -1.89 40.40
CA THR A 57 52.04 -3.06 39.70
C THR A 57 50.56 -2.88 39.35
N ALA A 58 49.77 -2.33 40.26
CA ALA A 58 48.35 -2.05 40.08
C ALA A 58 48.09 -0.94 39.06
N SER A 59 48.88 0.14 39.08
CA SER A 59 48.79 1.28 38.15
C SER A 59 49.29 0.96 36.74
N THR A 60 50.38 0.20 36.61
CA THR A 60 50.87 -0.29 35.31
C THR A 60 49.88 -1.27 34.67
N SER A 61 49.18 -2.06 35.48
CA SER A 61 48.09 -2.93 35.01
C SER A 61 46.78 -2.15 34.76
N TYR A 62 46.65 -0.91 35.23
CA TYR A 62 45.47 -0.04 35.04
C TYR A 62 45.59 0.79 33.75
N SER A 63 46.83 1.08 33.31
CA SER A 63 47.10 1.88 32.12
C SER A 63 47.11 1.08 30.80
N THR A 64 47.25 -0.24 30.86
CA THR A 64 47.01 -1.08 29.68
C THR A 64 45.51 -1.23 29.46
N LYS A 65 44.97 -0.52 28.46
CA LYS A 65 43.64 -0.80 27.92
C LYS A 65 43.51 -2.32 27.72
N PRO A 66 42.47 -2.98 28.24
CA PRO A 66 42.24 -4.36 27.89
C PRO A 66 42.10 -4.44 26.36
N SER A 67 42.65 -5.48 25.74
CA SER A 67 42.33 -5.74 24.34
C SER A 67 40.80 -5.85 24.22
N ASP A 68 40.23 -5.37 23.12
CA ASP A 68 38.80 -5.48 22.84
C ASP A 68 38.31 -6.94 22.97
N GLU A 69 39.19 -7.91 22.74
CA GLU A 69 38.94 -9.34 22.86
C GLU A 69 38.77 -9.81 24.32
N THR A 70 39.68 -9.43 25.21
CA THR A 70 39.58 -9.82 26.64
C THR A 70 38.38 -9.17 27.31
N THR A 71 38.05 -7.93 26.92
CA THR A 71 36.86 -7.20 27.42
C THR A 71 35.57 -7.84 26.90
N LYS A 72 35.53 -8.26 25.63
CA LYS A 72 34.42 -9.03 25.07
C LYS A 72 34.23 -10.37 25.77
N LEU A 73 35.30 -11.12 26.04
CA LEU A 73 35.24 -12.41 26.74
C LEU A 73 34.72 -12.26 28.18
N LEU A 74 35.17 -11.23 28.91
CA LEU A 74 34.69 -10.94 30.26
C LEU A 74 33.20 -10.52 30.30
N LEU A 75 32.74 -9.80 29.27
CA LEU A 75 31.33 -9.39 29.14
C LEU A 75 30.45 -10.49 28.53
N ALA A 76 31.02 -11.53 27.93
CA ALA A 76 30.31 -12.62 27.28
C ALA A 76 29.81 -13.69 28.25
N PHE A 77 30.14 -13.63 29.55
CA PHE A 77 29.63 -14.58 30.55
C PHE A 77 28.16 -14.34 30.86
N ASN A 78 27.32 -14.74 29.91
CA ASN A 78 25.88 -14.69 30.00
C ASN A 78 25.40 -15.50 31.22
N ASN A 79 24.41 -14.96 31.93
CA ASN A 79 23.83 -15.59 33.14
C ASN A 79 24.81 -15.78 34.31
N SER A 80 25.92 -15.04 34.36
CA SER A 80 26.93 -15.09 35.42
C SER A 80 26.35 -15.04 36.84
N LYS A 81 25.39 -14.13 37.08
CA LYS A 81 24.67 -14.01 38.35
C LYS A 81 23.91 -15.30 38.69
N THR A 82 23.17 -15.84 37.74
CA THR A 82 22.35 -17.06 37.94
C THR A 82 23.22 -18.28 38.23
N LEU A 83 24.34 -18.43 37.52
CA LEU A 83 25.29 -19.52 37.73
C LEU A 83 25.96 -19.42 39.11
N ALA A 84 26.42 -18.22 39.49
CA ALA A 84 26.99 -17.97 40.82
C ALA A 84 25.98 -18.21 41.95
N GLU A 85 24.75 -17.73 41.79
CA GLU A 85 23.67 -17.99 42.76
C GLU A 85 23.32 -19.47 42.86
N ASN A 86 23.35 -20.20 41.74
CA ASN A 86 23.03 -21.62 41.73
C ASN A 86 24.05 -22.45 42.53
N ILE A 87 25.35 -22.26 42.25
CA ILE A 87 26.40 -23.00 42.94
C ILE A 87 26.52 -22.60 44.40
N GLY A 88 26.36 -21.31 44.71
CA GLY A 88 26.39 -20.80 46.08
C GLY A 88 25.26 -21.39 46.94
N LYS A 89 24.01 -21.36 46.43
CA LYS A 89 22.87 -21.97 47.14
C LYS A 89 23.02 -23.49 47.27
N SER A 90 23.45 -24.18 46.22
CA SER A 90 23.64 -25.64 46.25
C SER A 90 24.69 -26.04 47.29
N THR A 91 25.79 -25.29 47.40
CA THR A 91 26.84 -25.51 48.41
C THR A 91 26.32 -25.20 49.81
N GLY A 92 25.61 -24.08 50.00
CA GLY A 92 25.01 -23.72 51.28
C GLY A 92 24.01 -24.75 51.80
N MET A 93 23.32 -25.49 50.92
CA MET A 93 22.47 -26.61 51.33
C MET A 93 23.28 -27.75 51.94
N LEU A 94 24.44 -28.08 51.38
CA LEU A 94 25.33 -29.11 51.96
C LEU A 94 25.87 -28.65 53.33
N GLU A 95 26.21 -27.38 53.47
CA GLU A 95 26.61 -26.78 54.75
C GLU A 95 25.47 -26.85 55.78
N ASN A 96 24.23 -26.59 55.37
CA ASN A 96 23.06 -26.72 56.23
C ASN A 96 22.82 -28.16 56.67
N LEU A 97 23.03 -29.13 55.77
CA LEU A 97 22.89 -30.56 56.08
C LEU A 97 23.98 -31.02 57.06
N GLU A 98 25.22 -30.57 56.89
CA GLU A 98 26.31 -30.78 57.85
C GLU A 98 25.95 -30.20 59.21
N ALA A 99 25.49 -28.95 59.25
CA ALA A 99 25.08 -28.29 60.50
C ALA A 99 23.93 -29.02 61.19
N ALA A 100 22.97 -29.56 60.43
CA ALA A 100 21.91 -30.41 60.96
C ALA A 100 22.46 -31.73 61.53
N TYR A 101 23.40 -32.38 60.84
CA TYR A 101 24.04 -33.61 61.33
C TYR A 101 24.85 -33.39 62.62
N GLN A 102 25.57 -32.27 62.72
CA GLN A 102 26.28 -31.91 63.96
C GLN A 102 25.31 -31.69 65.13
N ASN A 103 24.11 -31.18 64.86
CA ASN A 103 23.05 -30.99 65.84
C ASN A 103 22.08 -32.18 65.98
N ARG A 104 22.37 -33.33 65.37
CA ARG A 104 21.43 -34.47 65.26
C ARG A 104 20.84 -34.96 66.57
N LYS A 105 21.60 -34.92 67.67
CA LYS A 105 21.09 -35.32 68.99
C LYS A 105 19.86 -34.48 69.38
N ASN A 106 19.97 -33.17 69.24
CA ASN A 106 18.88 -32.24 69.54
C ASN A 106 17.71 -32.39 68.55
N LEU A 107 17.99 -32.73 67.28
CA LEU A 107 16.94 -33.01 66.27
C LEU A 107 16.19 -34.31 66.55
N LEU A 108 16.86 -35.32 67.13
CA LEU A 108 16.26 -36.61 67.47
C LEU A 108 15.44 -36.57 68.76
N ASP A 109 15.70 -35.60 69.64
CA ASP A 109 14.87 -35.29 70.81
C ASP A 109 13.51 -34.70 70.39
N TRP A 110 13.34 -34.31 69.13
CA TRP A 110 12.08 -33.84 68.58
C TRP A 110 11.08 -35.00 68.41
N SER A 111 10.19 -35.17 69.39
CA SER A 111 9.17 -36.23 69.42
C SER A 111 7.80 -35.72 69.90
N PRO A 112 6.69 -36.37 69.49
CA PRO A 112 5.35 -36.03 69.99
C PRO A 112 5.22 -36.21 71.51
N GLU A 113 5.99 -37.13 72.10
CA GLU A 113 5.98 -37.47 73.53
C GLU A 113 6.51 -36.31 74.41
N ILE A 114 7.33 -35.43 73.83
CA ILE A 114 7.97 -34.30 74.52
C ILE A 114 7.29 -32.96 74.17
N MET A 115 6.57 -32.88 73.05
CA MET A 115 5.97 -31.65 72.55
C MET A 115 4.56 -31.38 73.10
N PRO A 116 4.27 -30.15 73.58
CA PRO A 116 2.90 -29.75 73.89
C PRO A 116 2.01 -29.73 72.64
N GLU A 117 0.75 -30.16 72.78
CA GLU A 117 -0.29 -30.16 71.72
C GLU A 117 -0.43 -28.80 71.00
N GLU A 118 -0.21 -27.71 71.73
CA GLU A 118 -0.25 -26.36 71.19
C GLU A 118 0.84 -26.10 70.13
N ILE A 119 2.05 -26.65 70.33
CA ILE A 119 3.16 -26.52 69.37
C ILE A 119 2.89 -27.35 68.12
N LEU A 120 2.29 -28.54 68.28
CA LEU A 120 1.85 -29.38 67.17
C LEU A 120 0.84 -28.64 66.29
N ARG A 121 -0.16 -27.99 66.91
CA ARG A 121 -1.16 -27.17 66.21
C ARG A 121 -0.55 -25.97 65.48
N ILE A 122 0.47 -25.32 66.04
CA ILE A 122 1.17 -24.21 65.36
C ILE A 122 1.85 -24.69 64.09
N CYS A 123 2.52 -25.85 64.13
CA CYS A 123 3.16 -26.44 62.96
C CYS A 123 2.14 -26.79 61.87
N GLU A 124 0.98 -27.35 62.25
CA GLU A 124 -0.12 -27.65 61.33
C GLU A 124 -0.72 -26.41 60.67
N ASN A 125 -0.97 -25.36 61.45
CA ASN A 125 -1.53 -24.11 60.94
C ASN A 125 -0.59 -23.40 59.96
N GLU A 126 0.72 -23.66 60.03
CA GLU A 126 1.72 -23.16 59.08
C GLU A 126 1.97 -24.10 57.90
N GLY A 127 1.18 -25.18 57.79
CA GLY A 127 1.24 -26.14 56.69
C GLY A 127 2.39 -27.14 56.79
N LEU A 128 3.00 -27.32 57.97
CA LEU A 128 4.10 -28.26 58.22
C LEU A 128 3.62 -29.46 59.03
N SER A 129 2.69 -30.24 58.48
CA SER A 129 2.12 -31.42 59.15
C SER A 129 3.16 -32.50 59.49
N GLU A 130 4.23 -32.58 58.71
CA GLU A 130 5.32 -33.53 58.89
C GLU A 130 6.16 -33.21 60.14
N TRP A 131 6.05 -31.99 60.66
CA TRP A 131 6.71 -31.55 61.89
C TRP A 131 6.01 -32.07 63.15
N LYS A 132 4.83 -32.71 63.02
CA LYS A 132 4.19 -33.42 64.14
C LYS A 132 5.06 -34.55 64.67
N ASN A 133 5.70 -35.29 63.76
CA ASN A 133 6.62 -36.38 64.09
C ASN A 133 7.74 -36.44 63.05
N PRO A 134 8.73 -35.53 63.13
CA PRO A 134 9.79 -35.46 62.15
C PRO A 134 10.85 -36.52 62.37
N ARG A 135 10.78 -37.32 63.43
CA ARG A 135 11.78 -38.34 63.78
C ARG A 135 12.10 -39.27 62.62
N ARG A 136 11.08 -39.67 61.85
CA ARG A 136 11.26 -40.48 60.63
C ARG A 136 12.10 -39.73 59.59
N LEU A 137 11.73 -38.48 59.27
CA LEU A 137 12.43 -37.65 58.29
C LEU A 137 13.86 -37.27 58.75
N VAL A 138 14.05 -37.00 60.04
CA VAL A 138 15.36 -36.73 60.64
C VAL A 138 16.27 -37.95 60.53
N ASN A 139 15.77 -39.14 60.88
CA ASN A 139 16.54 -40.39 60.74
C ASN A 139 16.90 -40.69 59.28
N GLU A 140 15.94 -40.51 58.36
CA GLU A 140 16.17 -40.65 56.92
C GLU A 140 17.25 -39.67 56.44
N MET A 141 17.15 -38.39 56.83
CA MET A 141 18.11 -37.34 56.49
C MET A 141 19.51 -37.60 57.06
N ILE A 142 19.62 -38.14 58.28
CA ILE A 142 20.90 -38.53 58.89
C ILE A 142 21.53 -39.68 58.11
N ALA A 143 20.75 -40.70 57.74
CA ALA A 143 21.22 -41.82 56.94
C ALA A 143 21.62 -41.38 55.51
N ASP A 144 20.87 -40.45 54.92
CA ASP A 144 21.19 -39.79 53.66
C ASP A 144 22.52 -39.03 53.74
N TYR A 145 22.74 -38.25 54.80
CA TYR A 145 23.99 -37.54 55.03
C TYR A 145 25.18 -38.50 55.14
N GLU A 146 25.06 -39.62 55.86
CA GLU A 146 26.16 -40.59 56.00
C GLU A 146 26.52 -41.25 54.66
N ARG A 147 25.51 -41.57 53.83
CA ARG A 147 25.73 -42.02 52.45
C ARG A 147 26.44 -40.95 51.63
N LEU A 148 25.96 -39.72 51.68
CA LEU A 148 26.52 -38.59 50.96
C LEU A 148 27.98 -38.32 51.36
N ASN A 149 28.29 -38.36 52.66
CA ASN A 149 29.64 -38.18 53.19
C ASN A 149 30.60 -39.29 52.72
N LYS A 150 30.11 -40.52 52.55
CA LYS A 150 30.90 -41.62 51.96
C LYS A 150 31.24 -41.34 50.50
N VAL A 151 30.29 -40.83 49.72
CA VAL A 151 30.52 -40.40 48.32
C VAL A 151 31.50 -39.23 48.29
N ALA A 152 31.28 -38.20 49.12
CA ALA A 152 32.15 -37.04 49.22
C ALA A 152 33.62 -37.42 49.52
N LYS A 153 33.85 -38.37 50.44
CA LYS A 153 35.19 -38.88 50.73
C LYS A 153 35.87 -39.55 49.54
N SER A 154 35.10 -40.25 48.68
CA SER A 154 35.65 -40.92 47.50
C SER A 154 36.07 -39.94 46.41
N ILE A 155 35.36 -38.82 46.25
CA ILE A 155 35.55 -37.87 45.14
C ILE A 155 36.32 -36.59 45.53
N ARG A 156 36.69 -36.41 46.80
CA ARG A 156 37.30 -35.17 47.32
C ARG A 156 38.62 -34.75 46.65
N ASN A 157 39.29 -35.69 45.98
CA ASN A 157 40.57 -35.45 45.28
C ASN A 157 40.42 -35.52 43.75
N ASP A 158 39.20 -35.76 43.25
CA ASP A 158 38.94 -35.88 41.81
C ASP A 158 38.76 -34.50 41.17
N GLY A 159 38.58 -34.47 39.85
CA GLY A 159 38.30 -33.22 39.12
C GLY A 159 36.97 -32.58 39.56
N LEU A 160 36.85 -31.26 39.37
CA LEU A 160 35.66 -30.48 39.76
C LEU A 160 34.34 -31.03 39.18
N ILE A 161 34.36 -31.60 37.96
CA ILE A 161 33.20 -32.26 37.36
C ILE A 161 32.80 -33.49 38.17
N GLU A 162 33.75 -34.34 38.58
CA GLU A 162 33.47 -35.51 39.40
C GLU A 162 32.98 -35.13 40.79
N MET A 163 33.56 -34.07 41.38
CA MET A 163 33.08 -33.52 42.66
C MET A 163 31.61 -33.11 42.60
N THR A 164 31.07 -32.71 41.43
CA THR A 164 29.65 -32.32 41.31
C THR A 164 28.66 -33.45 41.55
N LYS A 165 29.12 -34.71 41.51
CA LYS A 165 28.30 -35.87 41.87
C LYS A 165 27.70 -35.74 43.28
N ILE A 166 28.37 -35.04 44.19
CA ILE A 166 27.81 -34.76 45.53
C ILE A 166 26.48 -34.02 45.46
N PHE A 167 26.27 -33.13 44.49
CA PHE A 167 25.00 -32.41 44.33
C PHE A 167 23.92 -33.29 43.73
N GLU A 168 24.28 -34.19 42.80
CA GLU A 168 23.35 -35.17 42.23
C GLU A 168 22.83 -36.13 43.31
N GLU A 169 23.72 -36.64 44.17
CA GLU A 169 23.37 -37.49 45.31
C GLU A 169 22.54 -36.71 46.35
N ALA A 170 22.92 -35.47 46.66
CA ALA A 170 22.15 -34.60 47.55
C ALA A 170 20.75 -34.28 47.01
N ALA A 171 20.55 -34.26 45.68
CA ALA A 171 19.24 -34.06 45.08
C ALA A 171 18.27 -35.24 45.32
N GLY A 172 18.78 -36.40 45.76
CA GLY A 172 17.98 -37.53 46.21
C GLY A 172 17.47 -37.41 47.65
N ILE A 173 18.01 -36.46 48.42
CA ILE A 173 17.65 -36.25 49.82
C ILE A 173 16.30 -35.53 49.87
N ARG A 174 15.38 -36.02 50.71
CA ARG A 174 14.11 -35.32 50.95
C ARG A 174 14.30 -34.14 51.92
N GLY A 175 15.02 -34.40 53.01
CA GLY A 175 15.25 -33.45 54.08
C GLY A 175 14.00 -33.12 54.90
N LEU A 176 14.00 -31.96 55.56
CA LEU A 176 12.88 -31.47 56.37
C LEU A 176 12.17 -30.32 55.63
N PRO A 177 10.86 -30.43 55.34
CA PRO A 177 10.14 -29.41 54.59
C PRO A 177 9.95 -28.14 55.43
N GLY A 178 9.94 -26.97 54.79
CA GLY A 178 9.55 -25.73 55.44
C GLY A 178 10.40 -24.54 55.02
N SER A 179 9.75 -23.51 54.47
CA SER A 179 10.42 -22.27 54.10
C SER A 179 10.89 -21.49 55.34
N GLU A 180 11.93 -20.65 55.17
CA GLU A 180 12.40 -19.72 56.19
C GLU A 180 11.26 -18.92 56.83
N GLY A 181 10.33 -18.41 56.02
CA GLY A 181 9.17 -17.66 56.52
C GLY A 181 8.19 -18.50 57.35
N GLN A 182 7.94 -19.77 56.98
CA GLN A 182 7.11 -20.67 57.80
C GLN A 182 7.80 -20.97 59.13
N LYS A 183 9.08 -21.32 59.10
CA LYS A 183 9.88 -21.61 60.31
C LYS A 183 9.91 -20.41 61.25
N SER A 184 10.13 -19.20 60.73
CA SER A 184 10.18 -17.97 61.52
C SER A 184 8.84 -17.60 62.17
N ARG A 185 7.71 -17.84 61.48
CA ARG A 185 6.38 -17.68 62.07
C ARG A 185 6.11 -18.70 63.18
N ILE A 186 6.57 -19.94 63.01
CA ILE A 186 6.48 -20.96 64.06
C ILE A 186 7.33 -20.55 65.27
N SER A 187 8.59 -20.17 65.06
CA SER A 187 9.48 -19.66 66.13
C SER A 187 8.85 -18.48 66.86
N SER A 188 8.28 -17.52 66.14
CA SER A 188 7.63 -16.34 66.72
C SER A 188 6.41 -16.71 67.58
N LYS A 189 5.52 -17.58 67.07
CA LYS A 189 4.34 -18.07 67.80
C LYS A 189 4.73 -18.89 69.03
N ILE A 190 5.82 -19.66 68.97
CA ILE A 190 6.38 -20.36 70.13
C ILE A 190 6.86 -19.35 71.18
N VAL A 191 7.58 -18.30 70.77
CA VAL A 191 8.06 -17.24 71.67
C VAL A 191 6.91 -16.44 72.30
N GLU A 192 5.86 -16.15 71.54
CA GLU A 192 4.62 -15.54 72.06
C GLU A 192 3.97 -16.43 73.12
N ASN A 193 3.88 -17.74 72.88
CA ASN A 193 3.40 -18.70 73.86
C ASN A 193 4.30 -18.78 75.10
N ILE A 194 5.62 -18.66 74.96
CA ILE A 194 6.53 -18.54 76.11
C ILE A 194 6.18 -17.29 76.93
N ARG A 195 5.98 -16.14 76.27
CA ARG A 195 5.63 -14.88 76.95
C ARG A 195 4.28 -15.00 77.67
N ALA A 196 3.27 -15.62 77.05
CA ALA A 196 1.98 -15.89 77.66
C ALA A 196 2.08 -16.90 78.84
N SER A 197 3.01 -17.85 78.78
CA SER A 197 3.23 -18.86 79.82
C SER A 197 3.99 -18.36 81.06
N LYS A 198 4.65 -17.18 81.01
CA LYS A 198 5.41 -16.62 82.14
C LYS A 198 4.57 -16.36 83.39
N THR A 199 3.25 -16.41 83.28
CA THR A 199 2.29 -16.27 84.38
C THR A 199 2.17 -17.55 85.25
N TYR A 200 2.71 -18.70 84.82
CA TYR A 200 2.70 -19.96 85.58
C TYR A 200 4.08 -20.65 85.56
N LYS A 201 4.81 -20.63 86.69
CA LYS A 201 6.11 -21.31 86.88
C LYS A 201 5.93 -22.84 87.04
N ASN A 202 5.65 -23.56 85.96
CA ASN A 202 5.58 -25.02 85.93
C ASN A 202 6.59 -25.63 84.95
N GLN A 203 6.88 -26.94 85.08
CA GLN A 203 7.74 -27.78 84.23
C GLN A 203 7.51 -27.59 82.71
N LYS A 204 6.28 -27.22 82.33
CA LYS A 204 5.87 -26.84 80.96
C LYS A 204 6.69 -25.66 80.39
N HIS A 205 7.08 -24.68 81.20
CA HIS A 205 7.86 -23.51 80.75
C HIS A 205 9.28 -23.88 80.31
N THR A 206 9.96 -24.76 81.05
CA THR A 206 11.30 -25.25 80.71
C THR A 206 11.30 -26.05 79.41
N ILE A 207 10.27 -26.89 79.21
CA ILE A 207 10.09 -27.67 77.98
C ILE A 207 9.91 -26.75 76.77
N ILE A 208 9.02 -25.75 76.86
CA ILE A 208 8.79 -24.80 75.76
C ILE A 208 10.03 -23.95 75.47
N LYS A 209 10.80 -23.56 76.50
CA LYS A 209 12.07 -22.85 76.32
C LYS A 209 13.09 -23.69 75.55
N ASN A 210 13.26 -24.97 75.91
CA ASN A 210 14.18 -25.88 75.20
C ASN A 210 13.73 -26.11 73.75
N ILE A 211 12.41 -26.21 73.50
CA ILE A 211 11.84 -26.30 72.15
C ILE A 211 12.14 -25.03 71.36
N SER A 212 11.98 -23.84 71.95
CA SER A 212 12.32 -22.57 71.27
C SER A 212 13.80 -22.50 70.88
N GLU A 213 14.71 -22.92 71.77
CA GLU A 213 16.15 -22.98 71.45
C GLU A 213 16.47 -23.97 70.32
N LEU A 214 15.73 -25.09 70.21
CA LEU A 214 15.84 -26.02 69.09
C LEU A 214 15.33 -25.39 67.79
N PHE A 215 14.17 -24.74 67.81
CA PHE A 215 13.58 -24.11 66.62
C PHE A 215 14.45 -22.97 66.08
N ILE A 216 15.06 -22.15 66.95
CA ILE A 216 16.02 -21.11 66.54
C ILE A 216 17.20 -21.71 65.77
N LYS A 217 17.71 -22.88 66.20
CA LYS A 217 18.82 -23.56 65.51
C LYS A 217 18.40 -24.12 64.15
N ILE A 218 17.16 -24.57 64.00
CA ILE A 218 16.62 -25.13 62.74
C ILE A 218 16.14 -24.03 61.78
N GLU A 219 15.66 -22.89 62.32
CA GLU A 219 15.13 -21.77 61.55
C GLU A 219 16.15 -21.28 60.51
N ALA A 220 17.42 -21.17 60.91
CA ALA A 220 18.51 -20.74 60.04
C ALA A 220 18.94 -21.77 58.98
N LEU A 221 18.52 -23.04 59.09
CA LEU A 221 18.95 -24.12 58.20
C LEU A 221 17.92 -24.37 57.10
N ASP A 222 18.27 -24.19 55.83
CA ASP A 222 17.45 -24.66 54.71
C ASP A 222 17.68 -26.16 54.48
N LEU A 223 16.74 -26.97 54.97
CA LEU A 223 16.78 -28.44 54.92
C LEU A 223 15.75 -29.01 53.94
N ASP A 224 15.08 -28.18 53.14
CA ASP A 224 14.09 -28.64 52.16
C ASP A 224 14.79 -28.96 50.82
N PHE A 225 15.43 -30.13 50.80
CA PHE A 225 16.14 -30.64 49.62
C PHE A 225 15.18 -30.99 48.48
N ALA A 226 13.98 -31.48 48.80
CA ALA A 226 12.95 -31.77 47.81
C ALA A 226 12.56 -30.52 46.99
N LYS A 227 12.36 -29.36 47.64
CA LYS A 227 12.07 -28.09 46.97
C LYS A 227 13.21 -27.60 46.07
N ASN A 228 14.46 -27.89 46.44
CA ASN A 228 15.64 -27.45 45.71
C ASN A 228 16.24 -28.55 44.80
N GLN A 229 15.54 -29.65 44.56
CA GLN A 229 16.05 -30.78 43.77
C GLN A 229 16.52 -30.36 42.37
N GLY A 230 15.73 -29.54 41.67
CA GLY A 230 16.10 -29.05 40.33
C GLY A 230 17.36 -28.17 40.37
N ARG A 231 17.56 -27.44 41.47
CA ARG A 231 18.74 -26.58 41.68
C ARG A 231 20.01 -27.42 41.84
N LEU A 232 19.95 -28.44 42.69
CA LEU A 232 21.05 -29.38 42.95
C LEU A 232 21.42 -30.20 41.71
N LYS A 233 20.43 -30.70 40.94
CA LYS A 233 20.68 -31.37 39.65
C LYS A 233 21.36 -30.46 38.62
N ASN A 234 21.06 -29.17 38.64
CA ASN A 234 21.68 -28.18 37.76
C ASN A 234 23.09 -27.73 38.19
N ALA A 235 23.60 -28.18 39.35
CA ALA A 235 24.92 -27.79 39.83
C ALA A 235 26.04 -28.28 38.90
N LYS A 236 25.92 -29.50 38.34
CA LYS A 236 26.88 -30.04 37.36
C LYS A 236 26.98 -29.18 36.10
N VAL A 237 25.83 -28.78 35.55
CA VAL A 237 25.76 -27.86 34.39
C VAL A 237 26.41 -26.52 34.73
N THR A 238 26.20 -26.04 35.96
CA THR A 238 26.76 -24.78 36.45
C THR A 238 28.28 -24.83 36.56
N VAL A 239 28.83 -25.87 37.18
CA VAL A 239 30.28 -26.07 37.29
C VAL A 239 30.90 -26.27 35.92
N THR A 240 30.27 -27.05 35.04
CA THR A 240 30.74 -27.24 33.65
C THR A 240 30.79 -25.92 32.88
N SER A 241 29.76 -25.07 33.01
CA SER A 241 29.71 -23.76 32.35
C SER A 241 30.78 -22.82 32.90
N LEU A 242 30.99 -22.82 34.22
CA LEU A 242 32.06 -22.05 34.86
C LEU A 242 33.45 -22.54 34.42
N MET A 243 33.66 -23.85 34.39
CA MET A 243 34.94 -24.45 33.95
C MET A 243 35.23 -24.11 32.49
N ASN A 244 34.27 -24.28 31.58
CA ASN A 244 34.45 -23.93 30.17
C ASN A 244 34.78 -22.45 29.98
N TYR A 245 34.07 -21.56 30.70
CA TYR A 245 34.35 -20.13 30.68
C TYR A 245 35.76 -19.79 31.18
N PHE A 246 36.18 -20.40 32.30
CA PHE A 246 37.52 -20.16 32.83
C PHE A 246 38.61 -20.79 31.96
N ASP A 247 38.39 -21.96 31.36
CA ASP A 247 39.32 -22.58 30.42
C ASP A 247 39.49 -21.73 29.16
N GLU A 248 38.43 -21.06 28.71
CA GLU A 248 38.47 -20.10 27.59
C GLU A 248 39.22 -18.81 27.98
N ILE A 249 38.99 -18.28 29.19
CA ILE A 249 39.69 -17.08 29.69
C ILE A 249 41.17 -17.33 29.96
N PHE A 250 41.51 -18.48 30.51
CA PHE A 250 42.88 -18.81 30.91
C PHE A 250 43.67 -19.53 29.81
N GLY A 251 43.06 -19.76 28.64
CA GLY A 251 43.75 -20.31 27.46
C GLY A 251 44.05 -21.82 27.54
N ASN A 252 43.29 -22.55 28.36
CA ASN A 252 43.45 -24.00 28.54
C ASN A 252 42.69 -24.83 27.49
N SER A 253 41.79 -24.22 26.72
CA SER A 253 41.08 -24.90 25.64
C SER A 253 41.90 -24.88 24.34
N LYS A 254 42.16 -26.05 23.75
CA LYS A 254 42.60 -26.11 22.35
C LYS A 254 41.51 -25.43 21.52
N GLN A 255 41.85 -24.33 20.83
CA GLN A 255 40.94 -23.58 19.97
C GLN A 255 40.08 -24.54 19.13
N LYS A 256 38.86 -24.83 19.60
CA LYS A 256 37.81 -25.29 18.71
C LYS A 256 37.50 -24.06 17.87
N THR A 257 37.71 -24.18 16.56
CA THR A 257 37.12 -23.27 15.58
C THR A 257 35.65 -23.12 15.94
N VAL A 258 35.34 -22.03 16.64
CA VAL A 258 33.99 -21.58 16.86
C VAL A 258 33.51 -21.23 15.46
N THR A 259 32.64 -22.06 14.88
CA THR A 259 31.65 -21.55 13.94
C THR A 259 30.86 -20.53 14.75
N ILE A 260 31.34 -19.28 14.70
CA ILE A 260 30.58 -18.13 15.12
C ILE A 260 29.36 -18.20 14.22
N GLU A 261 28.21 -18.68 14.75
CA GLU A 261 26.96 -18.18 14.24
C GLU A 261 27.09 -16.67 14.38
N LYS A 262 27.38 -16.04 13.25
CA LYS A 262 27.47 -14.61 13.13
C LYS A 262 26.08 -14.15 13.57
N GLN A 263 25.93 -13.76 14.84
CA GLN A 263 24.86 -12.86 15.23
C GLN A 263 25.16 -11.61 14.44
N VAL A 264 24.57 -11.55 13.25
CA VAL A 264 24.60 -10.36 12.45
C VAL A 264 23.78 -9.39 13.30
N ASN A 265 24.47 -8.48 13.98
CA ASN A 265 23.87 -7.27 14.51
C ASN A 265 23.37 -6.48 13.29
N LEU A 266 22.27 -6.94 12.69
CA LEU A 266 21.54 -6.19 11.72
C LEU A 266 21.05 -4.96 12.47
N SER A 267 21.63 -3.81 12.15
CA SER A 267 21.09 -2.53 12.57
C SER A 267 19.58 -2.52 12.29
N TRP A 268 18.80 -1.93 13.19
CA TRP A 268 17.34 -1.80 13.02
C TRP A 268 16.98 -1.18 11.66
N ILE A 269 17.88 -0.38 11.08
CA ILE A 269 17.77 0.18 9.72
C ILE A 269 17.80 -0.91 8.63
N VAL A 270 18.64 -1.94 8.78
CA VAL A 270 18.72 -3.06 7.83
C VAL A 270 17.47 -3.94 7.95
N ILE A 271 16.98 -4.17 9.17
CA ILE A 271 15.73 -4.91 9.40
C ILE A 271 14.54 -4.15 8.78
N LEU A 272 14.49 -2.83 8.99
CA LEU A 272 13.50 -1.97 8.37
C LEU A 272 13.62 -1.99 6.84
N GLY A 273 14.84 -1.91 6.29
CA GLY A 273 15.09 -1.99 4.85
C GLY A 273 14.66 -3.34 4.24
N LEU A 274 14.95 -4.45 4.90
CA LEU A 274 14.50 -5.78 4.49
C LEU A 274 12.97 -5.91 4.58
N SER A 275 12.35 -5.34 5.63
CA SER A 275 10.90 -5.39 5.81
C SER A 275 10.18 -4.56 4.73
N ILE A 276 10.71 -3.38 4.40
CA ILE A 276 10.24 -2.54 3.29
C ILE A 276 10.45 -3.27 1.96
N GLY A 277 11.60 -3.90 1.75
CA GLY A 277 11.90 -4.67 0.55
C GLY A 277 10.95 -5.86 0.36
N ILE A 278 10.66 -6.61 1.43
CA ILE A 278 9.69 -7.71 1.42
C ILE A 278 8.28 -7.15 1.14
N PHE A 279 7.88 -6.05 1.78
CA PHE A 279 6.59 -5.41 1.53
C PHE A 279 6.42 -5.02 0.07
N PHE A 280 7.42 -4.36 -0.53
CA PHE A 280 7.38 -4.02 -1.96
C PHE A 280 7.45 -5.26 -2.85
N SER A 281 8.18 -6.31 -2.48
CA SER A 281 8.22 -7.57 -3.23
C SER A 281 6.87 -8.27 -3.23
N ILE A 282 6.17 -8.30 -2.08
CA ILE A 282 4.80 -8.81 -1.97
C ILE A 282 3.86 -7.94 -2.82
N LEU A 283 3.97 -6.61 -2.74
CA LEU A 283 3.15 -5.69 -3.53
C LEU A 283 3.36 -5.89 -5.04
N ILE A 284 4.61 -6.00 -5.50
CA ILE A 284 4.97 -6.29 -6.88
C ILE A 284 4.44 -7.67 -7.28
N GLY A 285 4.55 -8.67 -6.41
CA GLY A 285 3.98 -10.00 -6.62
C GLY A 285 2.46 -9.96 -6.81
N LEU A 286 1.74 -9.22 -5.98
CA LEU A 286 0.28 -9.02 -6.10
C LEU A 286 -0.10 -8.29 -7.39
N ILE A 287 0.66 -7.26 -7.78
CA ILE A 287 0.51 -6.56 -9.06
C ILE A 287 0.74 -7.54 -10.22
N ALA A 288 1.82 -8.31 -10.20
CA ALA A 288 2.11 -9.30 -11.24
C ALA A 288 0.99 -10.35 -11.35
N ILE A 289 0.52 -10.92 -10.22
CA ILE A 289 -0.58 -11.87 -10.17
C ILE A 289 -1.87 -11.26 -10.72
N TYR A 290 -2.19 -10.01 -10.34
CA TYR A 290 -3.34 -9.31 -10.90
C TYR A 290 -3.20 -9.15 -12.43
N GLY A 291 -2.01 -8.84 -12.93
CA GLY A 291 -1.67 -8.78 -14.35
C GLY A 291 -1.88 -10.08 -15.11
N LEU A 292 -1.91 -11.25 -14.46
CA LEU A 292 -2.22 -12.53 -15.11
C LEU A 292 -3.73 -12.74 -15.34
N THR A 293 -4.60 -11.93 -14.73
CA THR A 293 -6.05 -11.98 -14.93
C THR A 293 -6.46 -11.22 -16.21
N LYS A 294 -7.62 -11.56 -16.82
CA LYS A 294 -8.14 -10.84 -18.01
C LYS A 294 -8.38 -9.36 -17.71
N SER A 295 -8.94 -9.04 -16.54
CA SER A 295 -9.20 -7.67 -16.09
C SER A 295 -7.91 -6.90 -15.78
N GLY A 296 -6.93 -7.54 -15.14
CA GLY A 296 -5.64 -6.92 -14.86
C GLY A 296 -4.83 -6.65 -16.13
N ARG A 297 -4.78 -7.60 -17.08
CA ARG A 297 -4.19 -7.34 -18.41
C ARG A 297 -4.84 -6.15 -19.11
N ALA A 298 -6.17 -6.09 -19.12
CA ALA A 298 -6.90 -4.97 -19.73
C ALA A 298 -6.56 -3.64 -19.05
N LYS A 299 -6.51 -3.63 -17.70
CA LYS A 299 -6.16 -2.44 -16.93
C LYS A 299 -4.72 -2.00 -17.16
N TYR A 300 -3.76 -2.92 -17.18
CA TYR A 300 -2.36 -2.62 -17.47
C TYR A 300 -2.15 -2.13 -18.88
N ARG A 301 -2.86 -2.72 -19.86
CA ARG A 301 -2.87 -2.21 -21.22
C ARG A 301 -3.40 -0.77 -21.28
N ASN A 302 -4.49 -0.46 -20.59
CA ASN A 302 -5.03 0.91 -20.57
C ASN A 302 -4.09 1.91 -19.88
N ILE A 303 -3.46 1.52 -18.77
CA ILE A 303 -2.45 2.34 -18.09
C ILE A 303 -1.25 2.57 -19.01
N TYR A 304 -0.75 1.50 -19.64
CA TYR A 304 0.34 1.59 -20.60
C TYR A 304 -0.01 2.53 -21.75
N MET A 305 -1.19 2.39 -22.35
CA MET A 305 -1.63 3.27 -23.44
C MET A 305 -1.79 4.73 -23.00
N TYR A 306 -2.30 4.98 -21.80
CA TYR A 306 -2.40 6.34 -21.26
C TYR A 306 -1.03 7.02 -21.09
N TYR A 307 0.01 6.27 -20.71
CA TYR A 307 1.35 6.83 -20.50
C TYR A 307 2.23 6.81 -21.77
N PHE A 308 2.15 5.75 -22.57
CA PHE A 308 3.10 5.37 -23.62
C PHE A 308 2.44 5.02 -24.96
N GLY A 309 1.11 5.09 -25.09
CA GLY A 309 0.42 4.75 -26.33
C GLY A 309 0.84 5.68 -27.48
N LYS A 310 0.98 5.11 -28.67
CA LYS A 310 1.26 5.89 -29.89
C LYS A 310 -0.03 6.42 -30.49
N PRO A 311 -0.02 7.56 -31.21
CA PRO A 311 -1.23 8.14 -31.80
C PRO A 311 -2.10 7.14 -32.58
N GLU A 312 -1.48 6.22 -33.32
CA GLU A 312 -2.21 5.22 -34.11
C GLU A 312 -3.03 4.25 -33.25
N ASP A 313 -2.56 3.95 -32.04
CA ASP A 313 -3.29 3.10 -31.09
C ASP A 313 -4.47 3.86 -30.42
N PHE A 314 -4.38 5.19 -30.35
CA PHE A 314 -5.50 6.04 -29.95
C PHE A 314 -6.58 6.06 -31.03
N GLU A 315 -6.20 6.28 -32.29
CA GLU A 315 -7.15 6.31 -33.40
C GLU A 315 -7.96 5.01 -33.52
N LYS A 316 -7.33 3.85 -33.33
CA LYS A 316 -8.03 2.56 -33.32
C LYS A 316 -9.19 2.49 -32.33
N ARG A 317 -9.10 3.19 -31.19
CA ARG A 317 -10.19 3.20 -30.19
C ARG A 317 -11.16 4.35 -30.39
N TRP A 318 -10.65 5.54 -30.73
CA TRP A 318 -11.49 6.72 -30.95
C TRP A 318 -12.53 6.51 -32.03
N ARG A 319 -12.23 5.71 -33.06
CA ARG A 319 -13.18 5.31 -34.11
C ARG A 319 -14.52 4.76 -33.57
N TYR A 320 -14.54 4.20 -32.37
CA TYR A 320 -15.75 3.67 -31.75
C TYR A 320 -16.47 4.65 -30.81
N SER A 321 -15.89 5.82 -30.55
CA SER A 321 -16.42 6.76 -29.56
C SER A 321 -17.80 7.27 -29.89
N ASN A 322 -18.15 7.46 -31.16
CA ASN A 322 -19.52 7.83 -31.54
C ASN A 322 -20.54 6.83 -30.96
N PHE A 323 -20.30 5.53 -31.10
CA PHE A 323 -21.21 4.46 -30.62
C PHE A 323 -21.20 4.29 -29.10
N MET A 324 -20.09 4.63 -28.44
CA MET A 324 -19.95 4.52 -26.99
C MET A 324 -20.49 5.74 -26.24
N ASP A 325 -20.32 6.91 -26.84
CA ASP A 325 -20.58 8.19 -26.22
C ASP A 325 -21.93 8.78 -26.61
N THR A 326 -22.60 8.26 -27.65
CA THR A 326 -23.93 8.75 -28.06
C THR A 326 -25.07 7.79 -27.70
N ILE A 327 -26.19 8.36 -27.26
CA ILE A 327 -27.45 7.67 -26.98
C ILE A 327 -28.56 8.47 -27.66
N ASN A 328 -29.32 7.83 -28.55
CA ASN A 328 -30.40 8.48 -29.33
C ASN A 328 -29.92 9.76 -30.07
N GLY A 329 -28.72 9.71 -30.66
CA GLY A 329 -28.12 10.85 -31.38
C GLY A 329 -27.64 12.01 -30.50
N LYS A 330 -27.60 11.82 -29.17
CA LYS A 330 -27.07 12.82 -28.22
C LYS A 330 -25.84 12.29 -27.52
N ASN A 331 -24.79 13.10 -27.45
CA ASN A 331 -23.57 12.76 -26.74
C ASN A 331 -23.80 12.81 -25.22
N ALA A 332 -23.58 11.70 -24.53
CA ALA A 332 -23.84 11.49 -23.11
C ALA A 332 -23.02 12.42 -22.20
N LEU A 333 -21.81 12.80 -22.61
CA LEU A 333 -20.98 13.74 -21.86
C LEU A 333 -21.55 15.16 -21.93
N LEU A 334 -22.00 15.59 -23.11
CA LEU A 334 -22.67 16.88 -23.30
C LEU A 334 -24.03 16.95 -22.59
N ASP A 335 -24.83 15.88 -22.70
CA ASP A 335 -26.14 15.80 -22.04
C ASP A 335 -25.99 15.82 -20.51
N ALA A 336 -25.01 15.12 -19.95
CA ALA A 336 -24.73 15.15 -18.52
C ALA A 336 -24.36 16.55 -18.00
N VAL A 337 -23.66 17.37 -18.81
CA VAL A 337 -23.39 18.77 -18.45
C VAL A 337 -24.65 19.62 -18.54
N ARG A 338 -25.44 19.46 -19.60
CA ARG A 338 -26.70 20.21 -19.79
C ARG A 338 -27.70 19.95 -18.66
N GLU A 339 -27.76 18.71 -18.19
CA GLU A 339 -28.68 18.25 -17.14
C GLU A 339 -28.10 18.40 -15.73
N GLU A 340 -26.92 19.02 -15.58
CA GLU A 340 -26.22 19.21 -14.30
C GLU A 340 -26.00 17.88 -13.54
N ASN A 341 -25.84 16.78 -14.27
CA ASN A 341 -25.73 15.44 -13.72
C ASN A 341 -24.26 15.04 -13.54
N LYS A 342 -23.67 15.47 -12.42
CA LYS A 342 -22.27 15.18 -12.08
C LYS A 342 -21.93 13.68 -12.04
N PRO A 343 -22.77 12.77 -11.50
CA PRO A 343 -22.50 11.33 -11.56
C PRO A 343 -22.35 10.79 -12.98
N ASN A 344 -23.26 11.17 -13.90
CA ASN A 344 -23.20 10.74 -15.29
C ASN A 344 -21.98 11.34 -16.01
N LEU A 345 -21.66 12.60 -15.75
CA LEU A 345 -20.46 13.24 -16.27
C LEU A 345 -19.19 12.49 -15.83
N LEU A 346 -19.07 12.19 -14.54
CA LEU A 346 -17.93 11.42 -14.02
C LEU A 346 -17.86 10.01 -14.62
N LYS A 347 -19.00 9.36 -14.85
CA LYS A 347 -19.07 8.04 -15.49
C LYS A 347 -18.54 8.11 -16.93
N ALA A 348 -19.00 9.07 -17.73
CA ALA A 348 -18.54 9.26 -19.10
C ALA A 348 -17.04 9.56 -19.17
N LEU A 349 -16.55 10.48 -18.33
CA LEU A 349 -15.13 10.84 -18.25
C LEU A 349 -14.22 9.68 -17.83
N LYS A 350 -14.67 8.83 -16.90
CA LYS A 350 -13.94 7.62 -16.47
C LYS A 350 -13.96 6.51 -17.52
N ASN A 351 -14.99 6.47 -18.36
CA ASN A 351 -15.08 5.55 -19.48
C ASN A 351 -14.26 5.99 -20.70
N GLY A 352 -13.70 7.20 -20.65
CA GLY A 352 -12.85 7.74 -21.71
C GLY A 352 -13.63 8.30 -22.89
N ALA A 353 -14.82 8.85 -22.63
CA ALA A 353 -15.59 9.58 -23.64
C ALA A 353 -14.76 10.74 -24.24
N TYR A 354 -14.96 11.04 -25.52
CA TYR A 354 -14.24 12.14 -26.18
C TYR A 354 -14.67 13.47 -25.57
N ILE A 355 -13.76 14.12 -24.85
CA ILE A 355 -14.09 15.26 -23.99
C ILE A 355 -14.39 16.54 -24.76
N ASP A 356 -13.82 16.66 -25.96
CA ASP A 356 -13.88 17.85 -26.81
C ASP A 356 -14.94 17.75 -27.91
N ALA A 357 -15.88 16.80 -27.77
CA ALA A 357 -16.98 16.65 -28.70
C ALA A 357 -17.87 17.91 -28.70
N TYR A 358 -18.23 18.36 -29.90
CA TYR A 358 -19.15 19.46 -30.14
C TYR A 358 -20.59 18.97 -30.20
N ASN A 359 -21.50 19.73 -29.60
CA ASN A 359 -22.92 19.55 -29.84
C ASN A 359 -23.32 20.14 -31.21
N LYS A 360 -24.58 19.90 -31.62
CA LYS A 360 -25.17 20.45 -32.86
C LYS A 360 -25.15 21.98 -32.96
N PHE A 361 -24.92 22.68 -31.85
CA PHE A 361 -24.79 24.13 -31.79
C PHE A 361 -23.33 24.57 -31.72
N GLY A 362 -22.39 23.72 -32.13
CA GLY A 362 -20.97 24.02 -32.17
C GLY A 362 -20.35 24.36 -30.81
N ASN A 363 -20.87 23.84 -29.69
CA ASN A 363 -20.27 24.04 -28.37
C ASN A 363 -19.78 22.70 -27.78
N THR A 364 -18.58 22.71 -27.18
CA THR A 364 -18.09 21.57 -26.39
C THR A 364 -18.68 21.56 -24.98
N ALA A 365 -18.49 20.46 -24.25
CA ALA A 365 -18.94 20.35 -22.86
C ALA A 365 -18.39 21.46 -21.96
N LEU A 366 -17.15 21.89 -22.18
CA LEU A 366 -16.54 22.98 -21.43
C LEU A 366 -17.18 24.34 -21.74
N HIS A 367 -17.57 24.58 -23.00
CA HIS A 367 -18.35 25.76 -23.38
C HIS A 367 -19.69 25.78 -22.65
N VAL A 368 -20.43 24.65 -22.68
CA VAL A 368 -21.75 24.53 -22.04
C VAL A 368 -21.64 24.73 -20.53
N ALA A 369 -20.72 24.04 -19.85
CA ALA A 369 -20.51 24.16 -18.40
C ALA A 369 -20.16 25.59 -17.97
N THR A 370 -19.35 26.28 -18.78
CA THR A 370 -18.95 27.68 -18.52
C THR A 370 -20.13 28.63 -18.72
N LYS A 371 -20.88 28.47 -19.82
CA LYS A 371 -22.06 29.28 -20.13
C LYS A 371 -23.15 29.17 -19.07
N LEU A 372 -23.35 27.97 -18.53
CA LEU A 372 -24.34 27.71 -17.48
C LEU A 372 -23.88 28.17 -16.08
N GLY A 373 -22.60 28.55 -15.91
CA GLY A 373 -22.09 29.04 -14.63
C GLY A 373 -21.81 27.94 -13.59
N HIS A 374 -21.40 26.74 -14.02
CA HIS A 374 -21.09 25.61 -13.12
C HIS A 374 -19.59 25.43 -12.88
N PRO A 375 -18.99 26.09 -11.87
CA PRO A 375 -17.55 26.02 -11.61
C PRO A 375 -17.03 24.60 -11.37
N GLU A 376 -17.82 23.75 -10.71
CA GLU A 376 -17.42 22.37 -10.45
C GLU A 376 -17.25 21.55 -11.73
N PHE A 377 -18.15 21.73 -12.70
CA PHE A 377 -18.12 21.03 -13.98
C PHE A 377 -16.95 21.55 -14.82
N VAL A 378 -16.71 22.86 -14.82
CA VAL A 378 -15.55 23.49 -15.47
C VAL A 378 -14.24 22.93 -14.90
N GLU A 379 -14.08 22.91 -13.58
CA GLU A 379 -12.86 22.37 -12.96
C GLU A 379 -12.69 20.87 -13.25
N LEU A 380 -13.78 20.10 -13.25
CA LEU A 380 -13.75 18.68 -13.55
C LEU A 380 -13.31 18.42 -15.01
N LEU A 381 -13.95 19.06 -15.98
CA LEU A 381 -13.63 18.91 -17.40
C LEU A 381 -12.18 19.30 -17.70
N ILE A 382 -11.68 20.41 -17.14
CA ILE A 382 -10.28 20.85 -17.31
C ILE A 382 -9.32 19.80 -16.75
N LYS A 383 -9.58 19.24 -15.55
CA LYS A 383 -8.74 18.21 -14.95
C LYS A 383 -8.68 16.91 -15.75
N TYR A 384 -9.72 16.63 -16.55
CA TYR A 384 -9.79 15.48 -17.44
C TYR A 384 -9.26 15.75 -18.85
N GLY A 385 -8.65 16.91 -19.09
CA GLY A 385 -7.97 17.20 -20.35
C GLY A 385 -8.74 18.01 -21.38
N ALA A 386 -9.91 18.56 -21.04
CA ALA A 386 -10.70 19.36 -21.97
C ALA A 386 -9.87 20.53 -22.52
N ASP A 387 -9.87 20.70 -23.84
CA ASP A 387 -9.13 21.76 -24.50
C ASP A 387 -9.87 23.10 -24.31
N ARG A 388 -9.14 24.05 -23.71
CA ARG A 388 -9.63 25.39 -23.34
C ARG A 388 -9.43 26.40 -24.47
N SER A 389 -8.74 26.01 -25.53
CA SER A 389 -8.42 26.83 -26.69
C SER A 389 -9.42 26.66 -27.83
N LEU A 390 -10.22 25.58 -27.81
CA LEU A 390 -11.24 25.31 -28.82
C LEU A 390 -12.23 26.45 -28.94
N LEU A 391 -12.57 26.77 -30.18
CA LEU A 391 -13.55 27.78 -30.51
C LEU A 391 -14.90 27.12 -30.78
N ASN A 392 -15.97 27.76 -30.32
CA ASN A 392 -17.32 27.44 -30.77
C ASN A 392 -17.63 28.11 -32.12
N TYR A 393 -18.84 27.90 -32.65
CA TYR A 393 -19.26 28.49 -33.93
C TYR A 393 -19.32 30.03 -33.94
N LYS A 394 -19.32 30.69 -32.76
CA LYS A 394 -19.23 32.15 -32.63
C LYS A 394 -17.77 32.63 -32.49
N ASN A 395 -16.78 31.76 -32.75
CA ASN A 395 -15.35 32.01 -32.51
C ASN A 395 -15.01 32.39 -31.06
N LEU A 396 -15.80 31.90 -30.10
CA LEU A 396 -15.56 32.12 -28.68
C LEU A 396 -14.93 30.89 -28.04
N ARG A 397 -13.91 31.11 -27.22
CA ARG A 397 -13.36 30.12 -26.30
C ARG A 397 -14.33 29.89 -25.13
N PRO A 398 -14.25 28.76 -24.43
CA PRO A 398 -15.12 28.48 -23.28
C PRO A 398 -15.11 29.60 -22.23
N MET A 399 -13.94 30.14 -21.89
CA MET A 399 -13.80 31.21 -20.89
C MET A 399 -14.53 32.52 -21.28
N GLN A 400 -14.70 32.78 -22.58
CA GLN A 400 -15.40 33.98 -23.04
C GLN A 400 -16.93 33.85 -22.90
N LEU A 401 -17.45 32.64 -22.65
CA LEU A 401 -18.87 32.40 -22.41
C LEU A 401 -19.27 32.55 -20.94
N ILE A 402 -18.38 33.02 -20.05
CA ILE A 402 -18.75 33.29 -18.65
C ILE A 402 -19.91 34.30 -18.65
N PRO A 403 -21.06 33.96 -18.05
CA PRO A 403 -22.25 34.78 -18.15
C PRO A 403 -22.01 36.16 -17.54
N TYR A 404 -22.46 37.20 -18.24
CA TYR A 404 -22.46 38.57 -17.74
C TYR A 404 -23.62 38.74 -16.76
N ASP A 405 -23.32 39.23 -15.55
CA ASP A 405 -24.34 39.46 -14.54
C ASP A 405 -25.13 40.73 -14.87
N LYS A 406 -26.37 40.56 -15.38
CA LYS A 406 -27.28 41.68 -15.65
C LYS A 406 -28.03 42.16 -14.40
N ASN A 407 -28.11 41.33 -13.35
CA ASN A 407 -29.00 41.54 -12.19
C ASN A 407 -28.24 41.71 -10.85
N ASP A 408 -26.90 41.66 -10.86
CA ASP A 408 -26.01 41.76 -9.69
C ASP A 408 -26.34 40.78 -8.55
N LEU A 409 -26.81 39.57 -8.91
CA LEU A 409 -27.12 38.54 -7.91
C LEU A 409 -25.81 38.01 -7.29
N PRO A 410 -25.59 38.17 -5.96
CA PRO A 410 -24.31 37.84 -5.33
C PRO A 410 -23.85 36.40 -5.56
N GLU A 411 -24.78 35.45 -5.62
CA GLU A 411 -24.49 34.03 -5.86
C GLU A 411 -23.99 33.78 -7.29
N HIS A 412 -24.60 34.41 -8.30
CA HIS A 412 -24.18 34.28 -9.70
C HIS A 412 -22.79 34.89 -9.91
N LYS A 413 -22.56 36.08 -9.37
CA LYS A 413 -21.25 36.74 -9.38
C LYS A 413 -20.16 35.89 -8.73
N ALA A 414 -20.46 35.29 -7.57
CA ALA A 414 -19.54 34.39 -6.89
C ALA A 414 -19.17 33.16 -7.73
N LYS A 415 -20.14 32.53 -8.41
CA LYS A 415 -19.89 31.41 -9.34
C LYS A 415 -19.04 31.83 -10.54
N CYS A 416 -19.34 32.97 -11.16
CA CYS A 416 -18.54 33.52 -12.27
C CYS A 416 -17.09 33.81 -11.86
N ASP A 417 -16.88 34.41 -10.69
CA ASP A 417 -15.54 34.68 -10.17
C ASP A 417 -14.80 33.39 -9.80
N GLN A 418 -15.50 32.37 -9.32
CA GLN A 418 -14.92 31.04 -9.10
C GLN A 418 -14.47 30.41 -10.43
N ILE A 419 -15.26 30.51 -11.49
CA ILE A 419 -14.89 30.03 -12.83
C ILE A 419 -13.64 30.75 -13.34
N LYS A 420 -13.57 32.09 -13.24
CA LYS A 420 -12.38 32.86 -13.61
C LYS A 420 -11.14 32.40 -12.83
N LYS A 421 -11.28 32.17 -11.53
CA LYS A 421 -10.20 31.64 -10.68
C LYS A 421 -9.75 30.25 -11.13
N ILE A 422 -10.67 29.37 -11.54
CA ILE A 422 -10.37 28.03 -12.06
C ILE A 422 -9.55 28.13 -13.35
N TYR A 423 -10.00 28.92 -14.34
CA TYR A 423 -9.25 29.10 -15.59
C TYR A 423 -7.84 29.63 -15.32
N LYS A 424 -7.70 30.66 -14.47
CA LYS A 424 -6.40 31.21 -14.07
C LYS A 424 -5.52 30.18 -13.33
N LYS A 425 -6.09 29.38 -12.43
CA LYS A 425 -5.38 28.32 -11.68
C LYS A 425 -4.77 27.27 -12.61
N TYR A 426 -5.43 26.98 -13.73
CA TYR A 426 -5.04 25.92 -14.65
C TYR A 426 -4.41 26.41 -15.95
N GLU A 427 -4.35 27.71 -16.23
CA GLU A 427 -3.89 28.32 -17.49
C GLU A 427 -2.68 27.59 -18.11
N ASN A 428 -1.59 27.49 -17.36
CA ASN A 428 -0.34 26.85 -17.79
C ASN A 428 -0.20 25.37 -17.39
N LYS A 429 -1.30 24.69 -17.08
CA LYS A 429 -1.32 23.26 -16.72
C LYS A 429 -1.98 22.47 -17.84
N ALA A 430 -1.24 21.52 -18.40
CA ALA A 430 -1.76 20.53 -19.33
C ALA A 430 -2.26 19.30 -18.55
N PHE A 431 -3.40 18.78 -18.95
CA PHE A 431 -3.97 17.54 -18.44
C PHE A 431 -4.09 16.55 -19.60
N ARG A 432 -3.76 15.29 -19.36
CA ARG A 432 -3.93 14.24 -20.37
C ARG A 432 -5.39 13.81 -20.41
N CYS A 433 -5.91 13.61 -21.61
CA CYS A 433 -7.24 13.02 -21.79
C CYS A 433 -7.24 11.55 -21.40
N SER A 434 -8.38 11.07 -20.89
CA SER A 434 -8.61 9.64 -20.67
C SER A 434 -8.52 8.87 -21.98
N PHE A 435 -7.91 7.69 -21.94
CA PHE A 435 -7.90 6.77 -23.08
C PHE A 435 -9.25 6.05 -23.18
N PRO A 436 -9.91 6.00 -24.36
CA PRO A 436 -11.18 5.32 -24.52
C PRO A 436 -11.11 3.86 -24.11
N GLN A 437 -12.20 3.34 -23.55
CA GLN A 437 -12.33 1.91 -23.32
C GLN A 437 -12.35 1.14 -24.64
N VAL A 438 -12.06 -0.15 -24.56
CA VAL A 438 -12.14 -1.04 -25.73
C VAL A 438 -13.61 -1.26 -26.04
N PHE A 439 -14.02 -0.99 -27.27
CA PHE A 439 -15.34 -1.35 -27.74
C PHE A 439 -15.40 -2.87 -27.97
N PRO A 440 -16.25 -3.62 -27.24
CA PRO A 440 -16.28 -5.06 -27.35
C PRO A 440 -16.90 -5.49 -28.68
N SER A 441 -16.30 -6.48 -29.34
CA SER A 441 -16.82 -7.07 -30.59
C SER A 441 -18.24 -7.62 -30.46
N SER A 442 -18.63 -8.08 -29.26
CA SER A 442 -20.00 -8.50 -28.94
C SER A 442 -21.05 -7.38 -28.99
N SER A 443 -20.63 -6.11 -29.06
CA SER A 443 -21.54 -4.96 -29.21
C SER A 443 -21.58 -4.44 -30.65
N PHE A 444 -20.95 -5.13 -31.59
CA PHE A 444 -21.04 -4.77 -32.99
C PHE A 444 -22.45 -5.01 -33.52
N HIS A 445 -22.87 -4.15 -34.43
CA HIS A 445 -24.08 -4.29 -35.23
C HIS A 445 -23.63 -4.14 -36.68
N ILE A 446 -23.37 -5.27 -37.32
CA ILE A 446 -22.79 -5.36 -38.66
C ILE A 446 -23.92 -5.49 -39.66
N TYR A 447 -24.08 -4.47 -40.48
CA TYR A 447 -24.97 -4.47 -41.63
C TYR A 447 -24.19 -4.84 -42.89
N MET A 448 -24.73 -5.71 -43.72
CA MET A 448 -24.15 -6.11 -45.01
C MET A 448 -25.01 -5.54 -46.11
N ASP A 449 -24.41 -4.81 -47.04
CA ASP A 449 -25.14 -4.27 -48.19
C ASP A 449 -25.55 -5.37 -49.17
N ASP A 450 -26.71 -5.20 -49.80
CA ASP A 450 -27.30 -6.16 -50.73
C ASP A 450 -26.44 -6.43 -51.98
N SER A 451 -25.45 -5.57 -52.28
CA SER A 451 -24.50 -5.81 -53.38
C SER A 451 -23.45 -6.89 -53.08
N THR A 452 -23.31 -7.30 -51.82
CA THR A 452 -22.36 -8.32 -51.38
C THR A 452 -22.85 -9.74 -51.71
N ASP A 453 -21.94 -10.73 -51.72
CA ASP A 453 -22.30 -12.10 -52.06
C ASP A 453 -23.24 -12.74 -51.02
N VAL A 454 -24.45 -13.12 -51.44
CA VAL A 454 -25.50 -13.65 -50.56
C VAL A 454 -25.05 -14.91 -49.80
N LYS A 455 -24.24 -15.79 -50.42
CA LYS A 455 -23.76 -17.01 -49.75
C LYS A 455 -22.75 -16.69 -48.67
N LEU A 456 -21.86 -15.73 -48.94
CA LEU A 456 -20.91 -15.19 -47.98
C LEU A 456 -21.64 -14.55 -46.80
N CYS A 457 -22.64 -13.70 -47.06
CA CYS A 457 -23.46 -13.09 -46.02
C CYS A 457 -24.14 -14.13 -45.14
N ASN A 458 -24.82 -15.11 -45.73
CA ASN A 458 -25.48 -16.17 -44.97
C ASN A 458 -24.49 -16.94 -44.09
N SER A 459 -23.32 -17.29 -44.64
CA SER A 459 -22.27 -17.98 -43.89
C SER A 459 -21.74 -17.13 -42.73
N PHE A 460 -21.60 -15.82 -42.94
CA PHE A 460 -21.16 -14.88 -41.92
C PHE A 460 -22.20 -14.67 -40.82
N ILE A 461 -23.49 -14.57 -41.18
CA ILE A 461 -24.62 -14.49 -40.23
C ILE A 461 -24.69 -15.76 -39.38
N ASP A 462 -24.59 -16.94 -39.98
CA ASP A 462 -24.62 -18.21 -39.27
C ASP A 462 -23.47 -18.33 -38.25
N LYS A 463 -22.31 -17.76 -38.60
CA LYS A 463 -21.11 -17.74 -37.75
C LYS A 463 -21.21 -16.70 -36.62
N PHE A 464 -21.80 -15.54 -36.89
CA PHE A 464 -21.81 -14.38 -35.98
C PHE A 464 -23.21 -13.79 -35.73
N PRO A 465 -24.23 -14.59 -35.38
CA PRO A 465 -25.62 -14.14 -35.38
C PRO A 465 -25.93 -13.07 -34.34
N GLY A 466 -25.14 -12.99 -33.25
CA GLY A 466 -25.33 -12.03 -32.17
C GLY A 466 -24.82 -10.61 -32.45
N ILE A 467 -24.16 -10.40 -33.59
CA ILE A 467 -23.55 -9.10 -33.94
C ILE A 467 -23.89 -8.63 -35.36
N THR A 468 -24.66 -9.41 -36.13
CA THR A 468 -25.15 -9.04 -37.46
C THR A 468 -26.58 -8.53 -37.39
N THR A 469 -26.97 -7.65 -38.32
CA THR A 469 -28.34 -7.16 -38.45
C THR A 469 -28.71 -6.91 -39.91
N ASP A 470 -29.95 -7.23 -40.26
CA ASP A 470 -30.61 -6.94 -41.54
C ASP A 470 -31.49 -5.68 -41.47
N GLU A 471 -31.77 -5.17 -40.27
CA GLU A 471 -32.57 -3.97 -40.06
C GLU A 471 -31.72 -2.70 -40.22
N ILE A 472 -32.25 -1.72 -40.95
CA ILE A 472 -31.62 -0.39 -41.07
C ILE A 472 -31.98 0.43 -39.82
N THR A 473 -31.13 0.33 -38.80
CA THR A 473 -31.29 1.00 -37.50
C THR A 473 -30.15 1.98 -37.23
N SER A 474 -30.37 2.91 -36.30
CA SER A 474 -29.37 3.94 -35.93
C SER A 474 -28.23 3.44 -35.05
N ASN A 475 -28.22 2.15 -34.66
CA ASN A 475 -27.17 1.52 -33.85
C ASN A 475 -26.18 0.70 -34.68
N ILE A 476 -26.29 0.70 -36.02
CA ILE A 476 -25.33 0.04 -36.91
C ILE A 476 -23.94 0.62 -36.64
N THR A 477 -22.96 -0.27 -36.41
CA THR A 477 -21.57 0.13 -36.15
C THR A 477 -20.71 -0.04 -37.39
N HIS A 478 -20.95 -1.10 -38.16
CA HIS A 478 -20.18 -1.41 -39.36
C HIS A 478 -21.12 -1.63 -40.55
N CYS A 479 -20.72 -1.13 -41.71
CA CYS A 479 -21.37 -1.41 -42.98
C CYS A 479 -20.37 -2.12 -43.89
N VAL A 480 -20.67 -3.38 -44.24
CA VAL A 480 -19.88 -4.16 -45.17
C VAL A 480 -20.34 -3.85 -46.58
N VAL A 481 -19.38 -3.45 -47.43
CA VAL A 481 -19.65 -3.07 -48.81
C VAL A 481 -18.76 -3.83 -49.77
N LYS A 482 -19.28 -4.04 -50.98
CA LYS A 482 -18.50 -4.54 -52.10
C LYS A 482 -17.61 -3.43 -52.65
N VAL A 483 -16.37 -3.78 -52.98
CA VAL A 483 -15.38 -2.86 -53.53
C VAL A 483 -14.82 -3.39 -54.85
N ASP A 484 -14.30 -2.49 -55.68
CA ASP A 484 -13.60 -2.87 -56.91
C ASP A 484 -12.22 -3.50 -56.61
N SER A 485 -11.49 -3.89 -57.67
CA SER A 485 -10.15 -4.48 -57.54
C SER A 485 -9.11 -3.55 -56.89
N ASN A 486 -9.37 -2.24 -56.87
CA ASN A 486 -8.51 -1.24 -56.24
C ASN A 486 -8.93 -0.95 -54.79
N GLY A 487 -10.04 -1.54 -54.32
CA GLY A 487 -10.59 -1.33 -53.00
C GLY A 487 -11.45 -0.06 -52.88
N VAL A 488 -11.91 0.50 -54.01
CA VAL A 488 -12.80 1.66 -54.05
C VAL A 488 -14.25 1.19 -53.94
N PHE A 489 -15.03 1.86 -53.08
CA PHE A 489 -16.46 1.61 -52.94
C PHE A 489 -17.23 2.47 -53.95
N GLU A 490 -17.95 1.85 -54.90
CA GLU A 490 -18.74 2.57 -55.91
C GLU A 490 -20.23 2.50 -55.57
N THR A 491 -20.87 3.66 -55.41
CA THR A 491 -22.30 3.75 -55.14
C THR A 491 -22.87 5.12 -55.53
N ASP A 492 -24.11 5.14 -56.01
CA ASP A 492 -24.97 6.31 -56.19
C ASP A 492 -26.15 6.31 -55.20
N ARG A 493 -26.26 5.27 -54.37
CA ARG A 493 -27.33 5.08 -53.39
C ARG A 493 -27.16 6.01 -52.19
N LEU A 494 -28.12 6.91 -52.00
CA LEU A 494 -28.09 7.88 -50.92
C LEU A 494 -28.15 7.24 -49.52
N ASP A 495 -28.82 6.09 -49.37
CA ASP A 495 -28.90 5.38 -48.09
C ASP A 495 -27.54 4.79 -47.66
N LEU A 496 -26.68 4.39 -48.61
CA LEU A 496 -25.30 3.99 -48.31
C LEU A 496 -24.40 5.20 -48.07
N LEU A 497 -24.59 6.27 -48.81
CA LEU A 497 -23.87 7.54 -48.60
C LEU A 497 -24.20 8.15 -47.22
N GLN A 498 -25.45 8.02 -46.76
CA GLN A 498 -25.86 8.42 -45.43
C GLN A 498 -25.01 7.73 -44.35
N LYS A 499 -24.74 6.42 -44.50
CA LYS A 499 -23.87 5.68 -43.56
C LYS A 499 -22.43 6.19 -43.56
N VAL A 500 -21.94 6.70 -44.70
CA VAL A 500 -20.62 7.35 -44.73
C VAL A 500 -20.68 8.66 -43.93
N PHE A 501 -21.69 9.50 -44.17
CA PHE A 501 -21.82 10.80 -43.54
C PHE A 501 -22.11 10.72 -42.03
N HIS A 502 -22.88 9.73 -41.59
CA HIS A 502 -23.16 9.46 -40.19
C HIS A 502 -21.97 8.82 -39.44
N GLY A 503 -20.95 8.37 -40.18
CA GLY A 503 -19.67 7.93 -39.63
C GLY A 503 -19.64 6.46 -39.21
N GLU A 504 -20.52 5.63 -39.75
CA GLU A 504 -20.43 4.18 -39.66
C GLU A 504 -19.08 3.70 -40.20
N ILE A 505 -18.60 2.58 -39.65
CA ILE A 505 -17.33 2.01 -40.06
C ILE A 505 -17.55 1.23 -41.35
N ILE A 506 -17.12 1.81 -42.48
CA ILE A 506 -17.24 1.19 -43.79
C ILE A 506 -16.08 0.21 -44.02
N VAL A 507 -16.39 -1.05 -44.25
CA VAL A 507 -15.41 -2.14 -44.41
C VAL A 507 -15.65 -2.93 -45.69
N LYS A 508 -14.55 -3.45 -46.25
CA LYS A 508 -14.54 -4.29 -47.46
C LYS A 508 -15.15 -5.66 -47.18
N GLU A 509 -15.86 -6.23 -48.15
CA GLU A 509 -16.41 -7.60 -48.07
C GLU A 509 -15.35 -8.68 -47.78
N GLN A 510 -14.09 -8.45 -48.13
CA GLN A 510 -12.96 -9.33 -47.78
C GLN A 510 -12.85 -9.59 -46.28
N TRP A 511 -13.27 -8.62 -45.43
CA TRP A 511 -13.30 -8.78 -43.99
C TRP A 511 -14.15 -9.97 -43.56
N MET A 512 -15.33 -10.15 -44.17
CA MET A 512 -16.20 -11.29 -43.86
C MET A 512 -15.53 -12.61 -44.24
N THR A 513 -14.93 -12.68 -45.42
CA THR A 513 -14.21 -13.86 -45.90
C THR A 513 -13.09 -14.25 -44.94
N ASP A 514 -12.30 -13.28 -44.50
CA ASP A 514 -11.17 -13.53 -43.62
C ASP A 514 -11.62 -13.87 -42.18
N CYS A 515 -12.70 -13.26 -41.70
CA CYS A 515 -13.31 -13.59 -40.41
C CYS A 515 -13.92 -15.00 -40.35
N LEU A 516 -14.43 -15.51 -41.48
CA LEU A 516 -14.89 -16.90 -41.58
C LEU A 516 -13.73 -17.90 -41.46
N ASN A 517 -12.55 -17.51 -41.94
CA ASN A 517 -11.31 -18.30 -41.84
C ASN A 517 -10.66 -18.19 -40.45
N ASP A 518 -10.58 -16.98 -39.89
CA ASP A 518 -10.06 -16.71 -38.54
C ASP A 518 -10.95 -15.70 -37.80
N GLU A 519 -11.70 -16.21 -36.82
CA GLU A 519 -12.61 -15.41 -36.00
C GLU A 519 -11.92 -14.26 -35.27
N LYS A 520 -10.61 -14.35 -35.00
CA LYS A 520 -9.84 -13.28 -34.33
C LYS A 520 -9.70 -12.01 -35.18
N LEU A 521 -9.99 -12.09 -36.48
CA LEU A 521 -9.95 -10.93 -37.38
C LEU A 521 -11.17 -10.02 -37.23
N ILE A 522 -12.21 -10.45 -36.49
CA ILE A 522 -13.37 -9.60 -36.18
C ILE A 522 -12.95 -8.34 -35.40
N GLU A 523 -11.95 -8.44 -34.53
CA GLU A 523 -11.42 -7.31 -33.76
C GLU A 523 -10.35 -6.50 -34.54
N GLN A 524 -10.15 -6.81 -35.82
CA GLN A 524 -9.12 -6.21 -36.68
C GLN A 524 -9.73 -5.55 -37.93
N ASP A 525 -10.94 -5.05 -37.80
CA ASP A 525 -11.69 -4.24 -38.76
C ASP A 525 -10.86 -3.12 -39.41
N TYR A 526 -9.96 -2.50 -38.65
CA TYR A 526 -9.09 -1.42 -39.12
C TYR A 526 -8.18 -1.80 -40.31
N LYS A 527 -8.01 -3.09 -40.60
CA LYS A 527 -7.25 -3.59 -41.77
C LYS A 527 -8.07 -3.59 -43.06
N TYR A 528 -9.39 -3.48 -42.94
CA TYR A 528 -10.34 -3.66 -44.04
C TYR A 528 -11.16 -2.41 -44.32
N LEU A 529 -10.72 -1.26 -43.81
CA LEU A 529 -11.41 0.01 -44.01
C LEU A 529 -11.45 0.38 -45.49
N VAL A 530 -12.56 0.98 -45.89
CA VAL A 530 -12.69 1.65 -47.18
C VAL A 530 -12.21 3.08 -47.03
N GLU A 531 -11.26 3.48 -47.88
CA GLU A 531 -10.69 4.83 -47.86
C GLU A 531 -11.29 5.74 -48.92
N GLU A 532 -11.68 5.16 -50.05
CA GLU A 532 -12.10 5.88 -51.24
C GLU A 532 -13.50 5.43 -51.66
N ILE A 533 -14.32 6.41 -52.04
CA ILE A 533 -15.66 6.20 -52.56
C ILE A 533 -15.80 6.85 -53.94
N LYS A 534 -16.42 6.15 -54.88
CA LYS A 534 -16.70 6.62 -56.23
C LYS A 534 -18.18 6.92 -56.37
N PHE A 535 -18.51 8.18 -56.64
CA PHE A 535 -19.85 8.69 -56.86
C PHE A 535 -19.90 9.44 -58.20
N ASN A 536 -20.84 9.09 -59.07
CA ASN A 536 -20.98 9.68 -60.42
C ASN A 536 -19.67 9.72 -61.24
N GLY A 537 -18.84 8.68 -61.12
CA GLY A 537 -17.57 8.58 -61.84
C GLY A 537 -16.40 9.33 -61.21
N VAL A 538 -16.62 10.09 -60.13
CA VAL A 538 -15.58 10.84 -59.41
C VAL A 538 -15.21 10.11 -58.12
N VAL A 539 -13.91 10.00 -57.84
CA VAL A 539 -13.38 9.35 -56.63
C VAL A 539 -13.09 10.39 -55.54
N TYR A 540 -13.58 10.12 -54.33
CA TYR A 540 -13.44 10.95 -53.14
C TYR A 540 -12.72 10.18 -52.03
N LYS A 541 -11.80 10.84 -51.32
CA LYS A 541 -10.99 10.25 -50.22
C LYS A 541 -11.45 10.69 -48.83
N SER A 542 -12.75 10.93 -48.68
CA SER A 542 -13.33 11.53 -47.48
C SER A 542 -13.96 10.51 -46.53
N VAL A 543 -14.04 9.22 -46.90
CA VAL A 543 -14.71 8.18 -46.08
C VAL A 543 -14.14 8.14 -44.66
N LEU A 544 -12.81 8.00 -44.54
CA LEU A 544 -12.16 7.99 -43.21
C LEU A 544 -12.25 9.33 -42.49
N GLN A 545 -12.27 10.44 -43.23
CA GLN A 545 -12.40 11.78 -42.65
C GLN A 545 -13.79 11.98 -42.01
N TRP A 546 -14.83 11.43 -42.62
CA TRP A 546 -16.19 11.42 -42.08
C TRP A 546 -16.28 10.54 -40.83
N THR A 547 -15.80 9.29 -40.91
CA THR A 547 -15.77 8.38 -39.74
C THR A 547 -15.01 9.00 -38.57
N GLU A 548 -13.83 9.59 -38.80
CA GLU A 548 -13.05 10.25 -37.74
C GLU A 548 -13.78 11.47 -37.15
N ALA A 549 -14.34 12.32 -38.02
CA ALA A 549 -15.03 13.53 -37.60
C ALA A 549 -16.26 13.24 -36.74
N MET A 550 -17.02 12.21 -37.09
CA MET A 550 -18.20 11.76 -36.34
C MET A 550 -17.80 11.03 -35.07
N ALA A 551 -16.79 10.16 -35.13
CA ALA A 551 -16.21 9.47 -33.97
C ALA A 551 -15.75 10.43 -32.86
N LYS A 552 -15.06 11.51 -33.24
CA LYS A 552 -14.58 12.55 -32.32
C LYS A 552 -15.61 13.65 -32.04
N GLY A 553 -16.77 13.63 -32.71
CA GLY A 553 -17.76 14.69 -32.59
C GLY A 553 -17.17 16.08 -32.89
N THR A 554 -16.42 16.22 -33.99
CA THR A 554 -15.85 17.51 -34.41
C THR A 554 -16.95 18.54 -34.73
N MET A 555 -16.58 19.80 -34.94
CA MET A 555 -17.53 20.86 -35.30
C MET A 555 -18.47 20.39 -36.44
N PRO A 556 -19.80 20.40 -36.24
CA PRO A 556 -20.74 19.89 -37.24
C PRO A 556 -20.57 20.62 -38.58
N TYR A 557 -20.52 19.85 -39.66
CA TYR A 557 -20.11 20.35 -40.98
C TYR A 557 -21.00 21.51 -41.47
N LEU A 558 -22.32 21.40 -41.25
CA LEU A 558 -23.32 22.36 -41.71
C LEU A 558 -23.77 23.35 -40.64
N VAL A 559 -22.98 23.56 -39.57
CA VAL A 559 -23.35 24.48 -38.49
C VAL A 559 -23.50 25.92 -39.03
N GLY A 560 -24.69 26.49 -38.84
CA GLY A 560 -25.05 27.82 -39.37
C GLY A 560 -25.64 27.80 -40.79
N ALA A 561 -25.80 26.63 -41.43
CA ALA A 561 -26.54 26.52 -42.68
C ALA A 561 -28.05 26.37 -42.41
N CYS A 562 -28.86 27.24 -43.01
CA CYS A 562 -30.31 27.17 -43.01
C CYS A 562 -30.77 26.56 -44.34
N VAL A 563 -31.33 25.36 -44.29
CA VAL A 563 -31.63 24.56 -45.48
C VAL A 563 -33.12 24.58 -45.79
N VAL A 564 -33.49 24.82 -47.04
CA VAL A 564 -34.86 24.67 -47.56
C VAL A 564 -34.87 23.71 -48.74
N PHE A 565 -35.91 22.87 -48.82
CA PHE A 565 -36.16 21.98 -49.94
C PHE A 565 -37.17 22.59 -50.90
N VAL A 566 -36.81 22.68 -52.19
CA VAL A 566 -37.68 23.06 -53.30
C VAL A 566 -37.89 21.83 -54.17
N PHE A 567 -38.55 20.84 -53.60
CA PHE A 567 -38.77 19.52 -54.19
C PHE A 567 -40.26 19.32 -54.46
N LYS A 568 -40.60 18.53 -55.47
CA LYS A 568 -41.98 18.05 -55.66
C LYS A 568 -42.44 17.22 -54.46
N ALA A 569 -43.75 17.27 -54.19
CA ALA A 569 -44.35 16.45 -53.15
C ALA A 569 -44.08 14.94 -53.40
N GLY A 570 -43.67 14.22 -52.35
CA GLY A 570 -43.37 12.78 -52.43
C GLY A 570 -41.98 12.44 -52.98
N TYR A 571 -41.05 13.40 -53.03
CA TYR A 571 -39.68 13.13 -53.46
C TYR A 571 -38.99 12.04 -52.59
N PRO A 572 -38.47 10.94 -53.17
CA PRO A 572 -38.07 9.74 -52.43
C PRO A 572 -37.01 9.98 -51.34
N ASN A 573 -36.02 10.82 -51.63
CA ASN A 573 -34.81 10.97 -50.80
C ASN A 573 -34.90 12.08 -49.74
N LEU A 574 -36.06 12.75 -49.63
CA LEU A 574 -36.22 13.92 -48.76
C LEU A 574 -35.96 13.60 -47.27
N ALA A 575 -36.39 12.43 -46.81
CA ALA A 575 -36.20 12.00 -45.42
C ALA A 575 -34.71 11.79 -45.10
N ILE A 576 -33.99 11.07 -45.97
CA ILE A 576 -32.56 10.78 -45.82
C ILE A 576 -31.75 12.08 -45.84
N LEU A 577 -32.01 12.97 -46.80
CA LEU A 577 -31.35 14.29 -46.87
C LEU A 577 -31.59 15.10 -45.60
N THR A 578 -32.83 15.12 -45.10
CA THR A 578 -33.18 15.81 -43.87
C THR A 578 -32.39 15.29 -42.67
N GLU A 579 -32.20 13.97 -42.58
CA GLU A 579 -31.42 13.34 -41.51
C GLU A 579 -29.93 13.70 -41.61
N ILE A 580 -29.32 13.61 -42.80
CA ILE A 580 -27.93 14.00 -43.05
C ILE A 580 -27.71 15.46 -42.62
N ILE A 581 -28.58 16.37 -43.08
CA ILE A 581 -28.48 17.80 -42.76
C ILE A 581 -28.53 18.03 -41.25
N LYS A 582 -29.49 17.42 -40.56
CA LYS A 582 -29.66 17.56 -39.11
C LYS A 582 -28.50 16.95 -38.33
N ALA A 583 -27.98 15.80 -38.75
CA ALA A 583 -26.83 15.15 -38.12
C ALA A 583 -25.58 16.04 -38.17
N HIS A 584 -25.44 16.85 -39.22
CA HIS A 584 -24.34 17.80 -39.39
C HIS A 584 -24.65 19.22 -38.92
N GLY A 585 -25.70 19.43 -38.12
CA GLY A 585 -25.99 20.72 -37.47
C GLY A 585 -26.66 21.75 -38.36
N GLY A 586 -27.09 21.38 -39.56
CA GLY A 586 -27.89 22.23 -40.44
C GLY A 586 -29.33 22.37 -39.92
N TYR A 587 -29.93 23.54 -40.14
CA TYR A 587 -31.28 23.85 -39.72
C TYR A 587 -32.25 23.78 -40.89
N VAL A 588 -33.09 22.76 -40.94
CA VAL A 588 -34.10 22.59 -42.00
C VAL A 588 -35.29 23.50 -41.72
N LEU A 589 -35.55 24.43 -42.65
CA LEU A 589 -36.65 25.39 -42.61
C LEU A 589 -37.96 24.73 -43.10
N SER A 590 -39.07 25.06 -42.43
CA SER A 590 -40.40 24.61 -42.84
C SER A 590 -40.99 25.40 -44.01
N GLN A 591 -40.46 26.60 -44.27
CA GLN A 591 -40.90 27.52 -45.30
C GLN A 591 -39.69 28.16 -45.97
N PHE A 592 -39.90 28.70 -47.17
CA PHE A 592 -38.84 29.40 -47.89
C PHE A 592 -38.38 30.65 -47.12
N PRO A 593 -37.07 30.85 -46.90
CA PRO A 593 -36.57 31.93 -46.07
C PRO A 593 -36.80 33.30 -46.70
N GLN A 594 -37.37 34.22 -45.91
CA GLN A 594 -37.42 35.65 -46.24
C GLN A 594 -36.11 36.31 -45.81
N LYS A 595 -35.44 36.99 -46.75
CA LYS A 595 -34.14 37.65 -46.54
C LYS A 595 -34.10 38.57 -45.33
N GLU A 596 -35.21 39.25 -45.05
CA GLU A 596 -35.35 40.22 -43.96
C GLU A 596 -35.08 39.62 -42.56
N HIS A 597 -35.09 38.29 -42.42
CA HIS A 597 -34.79 37.61 -41.16
C HIS A 597 -33.31 37.22 -41.01
N PHE A 598 -32.47 37.52 -42.00
CA PHE A 598 -31.07 37.09 -42.05
C PHE A 598 -30.13 38.28 -42.21
N ASN A 599 -28.94 38.21 -41.60
CA ASN A 599 -27.93 39.24 -41.77
C ASN A 599 -27.15 39.05 -43.08
N VAL A 600 -27.06 40.11 -43.87
CA VAL A 600 -26.23 40.12 -45.09
C VAL A 600 -24.75 39.90 -44.73
N ASN A 601 -24.04 39.15 -45.57
CA ASN A 601 -22.65 38.69 -45.35
C ASN A 601 -22.44 37.69 -44.20
N SER A 602 -23.50 37.20 -43.55
CA SER A 602 -23.38 36.02 -42.69
C SER A 602 -23.11 34.78 -43.54
N HIS A 603 -22.57 33.72 -42.92
CA HIS A 603 -22.25 32.46 -43.60
C HIS A 603 -22.13 31.31 -42.59
N PRO A 604 -22.24 30.03 -43.01
CA PRO A 604 -22.00 28.90 -42.13
C PRO A 604 -20.54 28.85 -41.66
N TYR A 605 -20.29 28.33 -40.46
CA TYR A 605 -18.98 28.43 -39.80
C TYR A 605 -17.84 27.75 -40.57
N LEU A 606 -18.11 26.57 -41.15
CA LEU A 606 -17.12 25.81 -41.93
C LEU A 606 -17.22 26.10 -43.44
N HIS A 607 -18.07 27.04 -43.85
CA HIS A 607 -18.33 27.42 -45.23
C HIS A 607 -18.36 28.93 -45.40
N SER A 608 -17.32 29.64 -44.96
CA SER A 608 -17.25 31.11 -44.99
C SER A 608 -17.31 31.73 -46.39
N HIS A 609 -17.15 30.92 -47.44
CA HIS A 609 -17.26 31.33 -48.84
C HIS A 609 -18.68 31.20 -49.41
N LEU A 610 -19.63 30.63 -48.67
CA LEU A 610 -20.99 30.34 -49.11
C LEU A 610 -22.01 31.19 -48.34
N GLY A 611 -23.15 31.47 -48.98
CA GLY A 611 -24.29 32.09 -48.32
C GLY A 611 -24.98 31.11 -47.36
N PRO A 612 -25.60 31.59 -46.27
CA PRO A 612 -26.13 30.73 -45.21
C PRO A 612 -27.43 30.01 -45.59
N LEU A 613 -28.11 30.46 -46.65
CA LEU A 613 -29.39 29.90 -47.10
C LEU A 613 -29.16 28.83 -48.17
N PHE A 614 -29.15 27.57 -47.75
CA PHE A 614 -28.94 26.44 -48.64
C PHE A 614 -30.28 26.04 -49.26
N VAL A 615 -30.40 26.14 -50.58
CA VAL A 615 -31.60 25.79 -51.35
C VAL A 615 -31.31 24.50 -52.10
N LEU A 616 -31.88 23.40 -51.62
CA LEU A 616 -31.81 22.11 -52.30
C LEU A 616 -33.01 21.99 -53.24
N HIS A 617 -32.79 21.68 -54.52
CA HIS A 617 -33.87 21.51 -55.51
C HIS A 617 -33.81 20.21 -56.32
N ASP A 618 -34.95 19.80 -56.86
CA ASP A 618 -35.07 18.66 -57.79
C ASP A 618 -35.03 19.08 -59.28
N GLY A 619 -34.75 20.37 -59.54
CA GLY A 619 -34.67 20.95 -60.89
C GLY A 619 -36.03 21.29 -61.50
N SER A 620 -37.13 21.12 -60.75
CA SER A 620 -38.48 21.39 -61.25
C SER A 620 -38.88 22.87 -61.27
N THR A 621 -38.18 23.70 -60.51
CA THR A 621 -38.48 25.12 -60.32
C THR A 621 -37.31 25.97 -60.79
N ASP A 622 -37.57 27.04 -61.52
CA ASP A 622 -36.53 28.00 -61.91
C ASP A 622 -36.06 28.81 -60.68
N LEU A 623 -34.79 28.63 -60.33
CA LEU A 623 -34.15 29.29 -59.19
C LEU A 623 -33.07 30.30 -59.63
N THR A 624 -33.08 30.74 -60.90
CA THR A 624 -32.08 31.66 -61.46
C THR A 624 -31.98 32.97 -60.67
N VAL A 625 -33.09 33.47 -60.13
CA VAL A 625 -33.12 34.69 -59.29
C VAL A 625 -32.31 34.50 -58.01
N TYR A 626 -32.33 33.31 -57.41
CA TYR A 626 -31.59 33.00 -56.18
C TYR A 626 -30.11 32.71 -56.47
N LYS A 627 -29.80 32.07 -57.60
CA LYS A 627 -28.41 31.85 -58.05
C LYS A 627 -27.68 33.16 -58.34
N ASN A 628 -28.39 34.13 -58.90
CA ASN A 628 -27.85 35.46 -59.24
C ASN A 628 -28.12 36.51 -58.15
N ASP A 629 -28.35 36.07 -56.92
CA ASP A 629 -28.62 36.96 -55.81
C ASP A 629 -27.48 37.98 -55.61
N ALA A 630 -27.81 39.27 -55.65
CA ALA A 630 -26.83 40.35 -55.49
C ALA A 630 -26.14 40.32 -54.12
N ASP A 631 -26.87 39.91 -53.08
CA ASP A 631 -26.37 39.81 -51.70
C ASP A 631 -25.60 38.49 -51.45
N ARG A 632 -25.62 37.55 -52.42
CA ARG A 632 -25.00 36.23 -52.34
C ARG A 632 -25.38 35.43 -51.08
N MET A 633 -26.63 35.56 -50.61
CA MET A 633 -27.08 34.85 -49.41
C MET A 633 -27.54 33.42 -49.67
N TYR A 634 -27.87 33.10 -50.92
CA TYR A 634 -28.32 31.77 -51.32
C TYR A 634 -27.19 30.92 -51.86
N THR A 635 -27.14 29.69 -51.40
CA THR A 635 -26.29 28.63 -51.92
C THR A 635 -27.21 27.55 -52.49
N VAL A 636 -27.22 27.38 -53.80
CA VAL A 636 -28.19 26.53 -54.49
C VAL A 636 -27.52 25.24 -54.93
N PHE A 637 -28.11 24.10 -54.58
CA PHE A 637 -27.64 22.76 -54.95
C PHE A 637 -28.80 21.95 -55.54
N ASP A 638 -28.54 21.17 -56.58
CA ASP A 638 -29.32 19.95 -56.80
C ASP A 638 -28.89 18.82 -55.83
N GLU A 639 -29.59 17.69 -55.84
CA GLU A 639 -29.25 16.56 -54.97
C GLU A 639 -27.82 16.03 -55.20
N GLN A 640 -27.39 15.93 -56.46
CA GLN A 640 -26.07 15.39 -56.79
C GLN A 640 -24.98 16.38 -56.35
N GLU A 641 -25.14 17.66 -56.65
CA GLU A 641 -24.22 18.72 -56.24
C GLU A 641 -24.08 18.78 -54.71
N PHE A 642 -25.17 18.58 -53.96
CA PHE A 642 -25.12 18.53 -52.50
C PHE A 642 -24.35 17.30 -51.99
N VAL A 643 -24.59 16.12 -52.58
CA VAL A 643 -23.84 14.90 -52.23
C VAL A 643 -22.36 15.06 -52.55
N GLU A 644 -22.01 15.61 -53.71
CA GLU A 644 -20.63 15.92 -54.08
C GLU A 644 -19.99 16.90 -53.10
N PHE A 645 -20.71 17.94 -52.69
CA PHE A 645 -20.26 18.90 -51.69
C PHE A 645 -19.91 18.21 -50.37
N MET A 646 -20.79 17.31 -49.90
CA MET A 646 -20.53 16.50 -48.70
C MET A 646 -19.35 15.53 -48.89
N LEU A 647 -19.24 14.88 -50.04
CA LEU A 647 -18.14 13.95 -50.33
C LEU A 647 -16.79 14.65 -50.51
N LYS A 648 -16.75 15.89 -51.02
CA LYS A 648 -15.51 16.70 -51.07
C LYS A 648 -15.03 17.03 -49.67
N ARG A 649 -15.96 17.31 -48.75
CA ARG A 649 -15.67 17.68 -47.37
C ARG A 649 -14.70 18.88 -47.26
N ASP A 650 -14.80 19.83 -48.19
CA ASP A 650 -13.97 21.04 -48.17
C ASP A 650 -14.36 21.93 -46.99
N ILE A 651 -13.37 22.44 -46.25
CA ILE A 651 -13.58 23.26 -45.05
C ILE A 651 -12.97 24.64 -45.25
N HIS A 652 -13.82 25.65 -45.25
CA HIS A 652 -13.46 27.06 -45.27
C HIS A 652 -13.94 27.71 -43.97
N ARG A 653 -13.09 27.63 -42.95
CA ARG A 653 -13.43 28.12 -41.60
C ARG A 653 -13.53 29.64 -41.59
N ASP A 654 -14.56 30.15 -40.92
CA ASP A 654 -14.65 31.53 -40.52
C ASP A 654 -13.62 31.85 -39.42
N ASN A 655 -12.69 32.75 -39.71
CA ASN A 655 -11.66 33.20 -38.77
C ASN A 655 -11.91 34.65 -38.29
N THR A 656 -13.09 35.22 -38.54
CA THR A 656 -13.45 36.56 -38.06
C THR A 656 -13.57 36.57 -36.53
N GLU A 657 -13.10 37.64 -35.89
CA GLU A 657 -13.11 37.76 -34.43
C GLU A 657 -14.55 37.83 -33.87
N LYS A 658 -15.47 38.40 -34.66
CA LYS A 658 -16.90 38.48 -34.35
C LYS A 658 -17.71 38.04 -35.57
N PRO A 659 -17.98 36.73 -35.69
CA PRO A 659 -18.83 36.21 -36.75
C PRO A 659 -20.19 36.89 -36.76
N ILE A 660 -20.68 37.22 -37.95
CA ILE A 660 -22.02 37.78 -38.13
C ILE A 660 -23.02 36.66 -37.89
N ALA A 661 -23.94 36.86 -36.95
CA ALA A 661 -25.01 35.89 -36.69
C ALA A 661 -25.87 35.70 -37.94
N VAL A 662 -26.26 34.46 -38.23
CA VAL A 662 -27.04 34.15 -39.45
C VAL A 662 -28.44 34.77 -39.39
N MET A 663 -29.16 34.56 -38.29
CA MET A 663 -30.49 35.13 -38.05
C MET A 663 -30.39 36.49 -37.37
N ILE A 664 -31.30 37.40 -37.71
CA ILE A 664 -31.46 38.65 -36.99
C ILE A 664 -32.05 38.36 -35.60
N GLY A 665 -31.40 38.86 -34.54
CA GLY A 665 -31.83 38.70 -33.15
C GLY A 665 -31.17 37.55 -32.36
N ASP A 666 -30.27 36.78 -32.98
CA ASP A 666 -29.51 35.68 -32.35
C ASP A 666 -28.22 36.10 -31.60
N GLU A 667 -28.01 37.42 -31.44
CA GLU A 667 -26.79 38.00 -30.83
C GLU A 667 -26.61 37.66 -29.35
#